data_AF-A0A4Z0Q7B4-F1
#
_entry.id   AF-A0A4Z0Q7B4-F1
#
_cell.length_a   1.000
_cell.length_b   1.000
_cell.length_c   1.000
_cell.angle_alpha   90.00
_cell.angle_beta   90.00
_cell.angle_gamma   90.00
#
_symmetry.space_group_name_H-M   'P 1'
#
loop_
_entity.id
_entity.type
_entity.pdbx_description
1 polymer ?
#
loop_
_entity_poly.entity_id
_entity_poly.type
_entity_poly.pdbx_seq_one_letter_code
_entity_poly.pdbx_strand_id
1 'polypeptide(L)'
;MNRELSIDATHVSLGDNSLLTLELSTEPTERRLLKDVLGTPGQLHLTIDNLSTDDPVQVFHYTYVIKNDVLTLTRVEVEDNRKDKLFDQLRLKKDSISVLDKQSIDIVWTLSAWDKVGTYHIKGYVNDASRDFGPWKLVVMEDEVERPVRVTLGEAKREETNDQPLWSLIRHRTIDFNRYRAFVDSVLCVRNPNQQDSLLAANNNRMFLPFNRLASYAMLKAATEAYLMQEVGMAIERDRPGGSGNLNLQPYRDATEARRLGGFQFSPGDLREEYLEQLENEEGKVLPYFKIIREKLSEVPLKDVGDLTGMGTDVCYGILKSKLQAPPLMELIWSYWHEEGGLVQTMNAISLRFQNVRQGGPGQDPLANLNLDPLRPLNNLIWGYIEDERFRLSMNRRNLEYRYEYGFGLLGRGIQDIPVAESRAFFLRGFHSLLRAATEFYQQANFTTVIPDGFPILNHLREVHLTLAEGAHNQYGDLPWTARSEMLVQQWLLARPEVREFLGGRIMVPYTEPWMDRVDNMKQLQGWNPANISHFHDLGTFGEQLLLSIRYGSWNSPGVGATNAANWAYYWREEIQRYIHAYKAVTGVDLASDIVDARLNLPDNEERYLQPAQLIERQTALQHQQLRRRGQLAPASRLNALAPNRPAGMPGPRRNALPD
;
A
#
# COMPACT_ATOMS: atom_id res chain seq x y z
N MET A 1 -18.53 2.22 -57.18
CA MET A 1 -18.83 1.20 -56.14
C MET A 1 -17.60 0.33 -56.04
N ASN A 2 -16.92 0.41 -54.92
CA ASN A 2 -15.73 -0.38 -54.65
C ASN A 2 -16.18 -1.76 -54.15
N ARG A 3 -15.46 -2.77 -54.61
CA ARG A 3 -15.73 -4.18 -54.31
C ARG A 3 -14.39 -4.81 -53.97
N GLU A 4 -14.15 -5.07 -52.70
CA GLU A 4 -12.89 -5.63 -52.25
C GLU A 4 -13.14 -7.03 -51.68
N LEU A 5 -12.48 -8.01 -52.27
CA LEU A 5 -12.50 -9.39 -51.79
C LEU A 5 -11.29 -9.60 -50.89
N SER A 6 -11.56 -9.97 -49.63
CA SER A 6 -10.55 -10.36 -48.66
C SER A 6 -10.84 -11.75 -48.12
N ILE A 7 -9.78 -12.49 -47.82
CA ILE A 7 -9.83 -13.79 -47.17
C ILE A 7 -8.91 -13.71 -45.96
N ASP A 8 -9.28 -14.41 -44.91
CA ASP A 8 -8.60 -14.40 -43.60
C ASP A 8 -7.15 -14.89 -43.63
N ALA A 9 -6.75 -15.71 -44.59
CA ALA A 9 -5.37 -16.18 -44.74
C ALA A 9 -4.96 -16.48 -46.19
N THR A 10 -3.80 -15.99 -46.65
CA THR A 10 -3.24 -16.25 -48.01
C THR A 10 -2.74 -17.69 -48.19
N HIS A 11 -2.53 -18.39 -47.07
CA HIS A 11 -2.15 -19.79 -47.00
C HIS A 11 -3.08 -20.49 -46.00
N VAL A 12 -3.67 -21.62 -46.40
CA VAL A 12 -4.59 -22.39 -45.57
C VAL A 12 -4.16 -23.86 -45.60
N SER A 13 -4.29 -24.56 -44.48
CA SER A 13 -3.97 -25.99 -44.41
C SER A 13 -5.16 -26.83 -44.89
N LEU A 14 -4.88 -28.04 -45.39
CA LEU A 14 -5.93 -28.97 -45.78
C LEU A 14 -6.88 -29.25 -44.58
N GLY A 15 -8.19 -29.13 -44.79
CA GLY A 15 -9.20 -29.30 -43.73
C GLY A 15 -9.51 -28.07 -42.86
N ASP A 16 -8.76 -26.97 -42.99
CA ASP A 16 -9.07 -25.73 -42.25
C ASP A 16 -10.31 -25.02 -42.81
N ASN A 17 -10.98 -24.25 -41.94
CA ASN A 17 -12.07 -23.38 -42.31
C ASN A 17 -11.54 -22.01 -42.73
N SER A 18 -12.15 -21.40 -43.74
CA SER A 18 -11.79 -20.04 -44.18
C SER A 18 -13.00 -19.12 -44.26
N LEU A 19 -12.77 -17.86 -43.95
CA LEU A 19 -13.73 -16.77 -44.07
C LEU A 19 -13.42 -15.95 -45.31
N LEU A 20 -14.38 -15.92 -46.22
CA LEU A 20 -14.34 -15.08 -47.41
C LEU A 20 -15.22 -13.85 -47.18
N THR A 21 -14.67 -12.66 -47.27
CA THR A 21 -15.37 -11.40 -47.03
C THR A 21 -15.33 -10.53 -48.27
N LEU A 22 -16.50 -10.19 -48.81
CA LEU A 22 -16.65 -9.19 -49.86
C LEU A 22 -17.18 -7.90 -49.25
N GLU A 23 -16.34 -6.87 -49.24
CA GLU A 23 -16.75 -5.52 -48.89
C GLU A 23 -17.34 -4.83 -50.13
N LEU A 24 -18.56 -4.32 -49.98
CA LEU A 24 -19.28 -3.55 -50.99
C LEU A 24 -19.43 -2.12 -50.47
N SER A 25 -18.72 -1.16 -51.07
CA SER A 25 -18.74 0.25 -50.63
C SER A 25 -19.02 1.25 -51.76
N THR A 26 -19.61 2.39 -51.41
CA THR A 26 -19.79 3.51 -52.35
C THR A 26 -18.53 4.38 -52.39
N GLU A 27 -18.29 5.08 -53.51
CA GLU A 27 -17.13 5.98 -53.59
C GLU A 27 -17.30 7.14 -52.59
N PRO A 28 -16.27 7.46 -51.79
CA PRO A 28 -16.39 8.41 -50.68
C PRO A 28 -16.73 9.84 -51.13
N THR A 29 -16.52 10.17 -52.41
CA THR A 29 -16.80 11.47 -53.02
C THR A 29 -18.28 11.70 -53.34
N GLU A 30 -19.09 10.65 -53.53
CA GLU A 30 -20.46 10.81 -54.05
C GLU A 30 -21.56 10.92 -52.97
N ARG A 31 -21.26 10.69 -51.67
CA ARG A 31 -22.25 10.67 -50.54
C ARG A 31 -23.52 9.86 -50.82
N ARG A 32 -23.52 8.96 -51.80
CA ARG A 32 -24.66 8.09 -52.11
C ARG A 32 -24.72 6.95 -51.11
N LEU A 33 -25.91 6.65 -50.62
CA LEU A 33 -26.16 5.50 -49.78
C LEU A 33 -26.07 4.23 -50.61
N LEU A 34 -25.61 3.14 -50.00
CA LEU A 34 -25.41 1.87 -50.71
C LEU A 34 -26.73 1.31 -51.30
N LYS A 35 -27.85 1.58 -50.64
CA LYS A 35 -29.19 1.19 -51.12
C LYS A 35 -29.57 1.80 -52.47
N ASP A 36 -29.12 3.03 -52.73
CA ASP A 36 -29.45 3.75 -53.97
C ASP A 36 -28.61 3.22 -55.14
N VAL A 37 -27.41 2.72 -54.84
CA VAL A 37 -26.48 2.15 -55.83
C VAL A 37 -26.84 0.70 -56.17
N LEU A 38 -27.28 -0.08 -55.18
CA LEU A 38 -27.71 -1.46 -55.37
C LEU A 38 -29.17 -1.59 -55.86
N GLY A 39 -29.92 -0.47 -55.96
CA GLY A 39 -31.38 -0.34 -55.92
C GLY A 39 -32.28 -1.22 -56.81
N THR A 40 -31.73 -2.09 -57.66
CA THR A 40 -32.47 -3.15 -58.35
C THR A 40 -32.03 -4.53 -57.86
N PRO A 41 -32.95 -5.49 -57.67
CA PRO A 41 -32.57 -6.87 -57.37
C PRO A 41 -31.62 -7.39 -58.44
N GLY A 42 -30.59 -8.10 -58.00
CA GLY A 42 -29.44 -8.42 -58.82
C GLY A 42 -28.86 -9.79 -58.52
N GLN A 43 -27.81 -10.15 -59.25
CA GLN A 43 -27.10 -11.42 -59.14
C GLN A 43 -25.65 -11.17 -58.72
N LEU A 44 -25.17 -11.99 -57.80
CA LEU A 44 -23.80 -12.06 -57.32
C LEU A 44 -23.26 -13.45 -57.68
N HIS A 45 -22.18 -13.47 -58.45
CA HIS A 45 -21.53 -14.70 -58.89
C HIS A 45 -20.18 -14.79 -58.20
N LEU A 46 -19.90 -15.91 -57.56
CA LEU A 46 -18.60 -16.21 -56.97
C LEU A 46 -18.02 -17.43 -57.68
N THR A 47 -16.81 -17.32 -58.19
CA THR A 47 -16.11 -18.41 -58.89
C THR A 47 -14.85 -18.78 -58.14
N ILE A 48 -14.65 -20.09 -57.94
CA ILE A 48 -13.46 -20.67 -57.34
C ILE A 48 -12.85 -21.59 -58.38
N ASP A 49 -11.64 -21.23 -58.81
CA ASP A 49 -10.89 -21.92 -59.84
C ASP A 49 -9.63 -22.53 -59.23
N ASN A 50 -9.43 -23.84 -59.36
CA ASN A 50 -8.21 -24.50 -58.88
C ASN A 50 -7.20 -24.53 -60.02
N LEU A 51 -6.14 -23.73 -59.93
CA LEU A 51 -5.12 -23.66 -60.97
C LEU A 51 -4.14 -24.83 -60.95
N SER A 52 -4.17 -25.65 -59.91
CA SER A 52 -3.26 -26.79 -59.75
C SER A 52 -3.82 -28.09 -60.32
N THR A 53 -5.11 -28.14 -60.62
CA THR A 53 -5.79 -29.30 -61.22
C THR A 53 -6.64 -28.86 -62.40
N ASP A 54 -6.88 -29.75 -63.38
CA ASP A 54 -7.77 -29.45 -64.54
C ASP A 54 -9.26 -29.63 -64.17
N ASP A 55 -9.60 -29.33 -62.91
CA ASP A 55 -10.97 -29.45 -62.38
C ASP A 55 -11.84 -28.32 -62.96
N PRO A 56 -13.13 -28.56 -63.25
CA PRO A 56 -14.01 -27.52 -63.76
C PRO A 56 -14.21 -26.39 -62.73
N VAL A 57 -14.16 -25.14 -63.20
CA VAL A 57 -14.40 -23.94 -62.40
C VAL A 57 -15.76 -24.05 -61.70
N GLN A 58 -15.76 -23.90 -60.37
CA GLN A 58 -17.00 -23.93 -59.60
C GLN A 58 -17.59 -22.53 -59.51
N VAL A 59 -18.88 -22.41 -59.84
CA VAL A 59 -19.62 -21.15 -59.87
C VAL A 59 -20.77 -21.21 -58.87
N PHE A 60 -20.82 -20.23 -57.97
CA PHE A 60 -21.88 -20.05 -56.98
C PHE A 60 -22.73 -18.84 -57.35
N HIS A 61 -24.02 -19.08 -57.55
CA HIS A 61 -25.00 -18.08 -57.94
C HIS A 61 -25.82 -17.62 -56.72
N TYR A 62 -25.79 -16.33 -56.45
CA TYR A 62 -26.60 -15.69 -55.41
C TYR A 62 -27.48 -14.61 -56.04
N THR A 63 -28.75 -14.56 -55.67
CA THR A 63 -29.62 -13.43 -55.96
C THR A 63 -29.76 -12.57 -54.72
N TYR A 64 -29.67 -11.25 -54.86
CA TYR A 64 -29.89 -10.33 -53.76
C TYR A 64 -31.13 -9.47 -54.02
N VAL A 65 -31.90 -9.25 -52.96
CA VAL A 65 -33.10 -8.40 -52.97
C VAL A 65 -33.03 -7.46 -51.78
N ILE A 66 -33.35 -6.18 -51.99
CA ILE A 66 -33.42 -5.19 -50.91
C ILE A 66 -34.89 -4.91 -50.61
N LYS A 67 -35.34 -5.19 -49.39
CA LYS A 67 -36.68 -4.86 -48.89
C LYS A 67 -36.54 -4.19 -47.52
N ASN A 68 -37.23 -3.07 -47.31
CA ASN A 68 -37.26 -2.34 -46.03
C ASN A 68 -35.86 -2.11 -45.42
N ASP A 69 -34.92 -1.59 -46.21
CA ASP A 69 -33.51 -1.34 -45.83
C ASP A 69 -32.71 -2.58 -45.37
N VAL A 70 -33.18 -3.78 -45.70
CA VAL A 70 -32.49 -5.05 -45.47
C VAL A 70 -32.17 -5.71 -46.81
N LEU A 71 -30.89 -6.02 -47.03
CA LEU A 71 -30.41 -6.80 -48.16
C LEU A 71 -30.46 -8.28 -47.79
N THR A 72 -31.27 -9.05 -48.53
CA THR A 72 -31.37 -10.50 -48.38
C THR A 72 -30.69 -11.19 -49.55
N LEU A 73 -29.76 -12.10 -49.27
CA LEU A 73 -29.05 -12.93 -50.25
C LEU A 73 -29.60 -14.35 -50.24
N THR A 74 -30.07 -14.83 -51.39
CA THR A 74 -30.56 -16.20 -51.58
C THR A 74 -29.68 -16.93 -52.57
N ARG A 75 -29.17 -18.10 -52.19
CA ARG A 75 -28.42 -18.98 -53.10
C ARG A 75 -29.40 -19.58 -54.11
N VAL A 76 -29.08 -19.46 -55.41
CA VAL A 76 -29.82 -20.15 -56.47
C VAL A 76 -29.13 -21.48 -56.69
N GLU A 77 -29.77 -22.57 -56.28
CA GLU A 77 -29.28 -23.92 -56.58
C GLU A 77 -29.49 -24.18 -58.07
N VAL A 78 -28.38 -24.18 -58.81
CA VAL A 78 -28.38 -24.72 -60.18
C VAL A 78 -28.29 -26.23 -60.04
N GLU A 79 -29.24 -26.97 -60.63
CA GLU A 79 -29.23 -28.43 -60.71
C GLU A 79 -28.05 -28.91 -61.57
N ASP A 80 -26.85 -28.86 -61.01
CA ASP A 80 -25.67 -29.48 -61.61
C ASP A 80 -25.56 -30.90 -61.06
N ASN A 81 -26.02 -31.87 -61.86
CA ASN A 81 -26.12 -33.30 -61.54
C ASN A 81 -24.75 -34.03 -61.44
N ARG A 82 -23.68 -33.33 -61.10
CA ARG A 82 -22.32 -33.89 -61.02
C ARG A 82 -21.95 -34.19 -59.56
N LYS A 83 -21.47 -35.41 -59.33
CA LYS A 83 -21.21 -36.01 -57.99
C LYS A 83 -19.96 -35.50 -57.26
N ASP A 84 -19.14 -34.66 -57.89
CA ASP A 84 -17.87 -34.19 -57.30
C ASP A 84 -17.87 -32.66 -57.13
N LYS A 85 -18.59 -32.18 -56.12
CA LYS A 85 -18.56 -30.75 -55.71
C LYS A 85 -17.57 -30.58 -54.57
N LEU A 86 -16.37 -30.06 -54.87
CA LEU A 86 -15.29 -29.81 -53.89
C LEU A 86 -15.65 -28.82 -52.77
N PHE A 87 -16.74 -28.07 -52.90
CA PHE A 87 -17.10 -26.98 -51.97
C PHE A 87 -18.60 -26.96 -51.66
N ASP A 88 -19.21 -28.13 -51.45
CA ASP A 88 -20.64 -28.23 -51.07
C ASP A 88 -20.98 -27.47 -49.78
N GLN A 89 -19.97 -27.14 -48.96
CA GLN A 89 -20.15 -26.52 -47.67
C GLN A 89 -19.90 -24.99 -47.65
N LEU A 90 -19.86 -24.30 -48.80
CA LEU A 90 -19.86 -22.84 -48.81
C LEU A 90 -21.22 -22.31 -48.30
N ARG A 91 -21.21 -21.72 -47.10
CA ARG A 91 -22.40 -21.16 -46.45
C ARG A 91 -22.27 -19.66 -46.22
N LEU A 92 -23.37 -18.95 -46.32
CA LEU A 92 -23.40 -17.51 -46.05
C LEU A 92 -23.62 -17.32 -44.54
N LYS A 93 -22.80 -16.47 -43.90
CA LYS A 93 -22.84 -16.32 -42.43
C LYS A 93 -24.09 -15.58 -41.95
N LYS A 94 -24.62 -14.68 -42.78
CA LYS A 94 -25.83 -13.88 -42.52
C LYS A 94 -26.59 -13.63 -43.82
N ASP A 95 -27.73 -14.30 -43.99
CA ASP A 95 -28.58 -14.16 -45.19
C ASP A 95 -29.29 -12.82 -45.29
N SER A 96 -29.32 -12.04 -44.20
CA SER A 96 -29.89 -10.69 -44.15
C SER A 96 -28.92 -9.68 -43.51
N ILE A 97 -28.72 -8.55 -44.20
CA ILE A 97 -27.79 -7.48 -43.78
C ILE A 97 -28.54 -6.15 -43.81
N SER A 98 -28.54 -5.41 -42.70
CA SER A 98 -29.12 -4.06 -42.66
C SER A 98 -28.22 -3.06 -43.38
N VAL A 99 -28.81 -2.32 -44.32
CA VAL A 99 -28.19 -1.32 -45.20
C VAL A 99 -28.56 0.12 -44.78
N LEU A 100 -29.33 0.29 -43.70
CA LEU A 100 -29.78 1.60 -43.21
C LEU A 100 -28.58 2.52 -42.93
N ASP A 101 -28.52 3.64 -43.64
CA ASP A 101 -27.50 4.71 -43.53
C ASP A 101 -26.04 4.25 -43.69
N LYS A 102 -25.80 3.08 -44.28
CA LYS A 102 -24.44 2.55 -44.52
C LYS A 102 -23.89 2.90 -45.90
N GLN A 103 -22.61 3.25 -45.92
CA GLN A 103 -21.82 3.44 -47.14
C GLN A 103 -21.02 2.19 -47.53
N SER A 104 -20.82 1.24 -46.61
CA SER A 104 -20.21 -0.07 -46.86
C SER A 104 -20.96 -1.20 -46.15
N ILE A 105 -20.95 -2.40 -46.74
CA ILE A 105 -21.42 -3.65 -46.13
C ILE A 105 -20.46 -4.79 -46.44
N ASP A 106 -20.40 -5.76 -45.52
CA ASP A 106 -19.58 -6.96 -45.67
C ASP A 106 -20.48 -8.18 -45.89
N ILE A 107 -20.28 -8.90 -47.00
CA ILE A 107 -20.87 -10.21 -47.26
C ILE A 107 -19.82 -11.26 -46.88
N VAL A 108 -20.14 -12.08 -45.87
CA VAL A 108 -19.20 -13.08 -45.34
C VAL A 108 -19.70 -14.48 -45.66
N TRP A 109 -18.87 -15.27 -46.34
CA TRP A 109 -19.05 -16.69 -46.53
C TRP A 109 -18.10 -17.48 -45.63
N THR A 110 -18.60 -18.58 -45.08
CA THR A 110 -17.83 -19.60 -44.36
C THR A 110 -17.64 -20.78 -45.28
N LEU A 111 -16.39 -21.11 -45.59
CA LEU A 111 -16.02 -22.32 -46.32
C LEU A 111 -15.48 -23.31 -45.30
N SER A 112 -16.22 -24.40 -45.08
CA SER A 112 -15.81 -25.44 -44.14
C SER A 112 -15.05 -26.54 -44.85
N ALA A 113 -13.78 -26.68 -44.47
CA ALA A 113 -12.76 -27.55 -45.03
C ALA A 113 -12.36 -27.29 -46.50
N TRP A 114 -11.05 -27.28 -46.75
CA TRP A 114 -10.48 -27.41 -48.09
C TRP A 114 -10.14 -28.87 -48.34
N ASP A 115 -10.78 -29.49 -49.34
CA ASP A 115 -10.66 -30.93 -49.60
C ASP A 115 -9.44 -31.32 -50.47
N LYS A 116 -8.82 -30.35 -51.15
CA LYS A 116 -7.68 -30.58 -52.05
C LYS A 116 -6.59 -29.53 -51.87
N VAL A 117 -5.34 -29.97 -51.90
CA VAL A 117 -4.14 -29.12 -52.00
C VAL A 117 -4.12 -28.46 -53.37
N GLY A 118 -3.72 -27.18 -53.42
CA GLY A 118 -3.66 -26.45 -54.69
C GLY A 118 -3.67 -24.94 -54.53
N THR A 119 -3.42 -24.25 -55.64
CA THR A 119 -3.55 -22.80 -55.72
C THR A 119 -4.91 -22.44 -56.29
N TYR A 120 -5.74 -21.78 -55.49
CA TYR A 120 -7.08 -21.36 -55.87
C TYR A 120 -7.11 -19.88 -56.25
N HIS A 121 -7.80 -19.56 -57.34
CA HIS A 121 -8.17 -18.22 -57.74
C HIS A 121 -9.65 -18.00 -57.43
N ILE A 122 -9.93 -17.02 -56.57
CA ILE A 122 -11.30 -16.66 -56.21
C ILE A 122 -11.61 -15.29 -56.78
N LYS A 123 -12.64 -15.24 -57.62
CA LYS A 123 -13.09 -14.02 -58.32
C LYS A 123 -14.60 -14.05 -58.47
N GLY A 124 -15.22 -12.90 -58.69
CA GLY A 124 -16.66 -12.84 -58.84
C GLY A 124 -17.18 -11.48 -59.23
N TYR A 125 -18.39 -11.46 -59.77
CA TYR A 125 -19.00 -10.25 -60.31
C TYR A 125 -20.43 -10.06 -59.81
N VAL A 126 -20.90 -8.80 -59.87
CA VAL A 126 -22.25 -8.41 -59.49
C VAL A 126 -22.97 -7.80 -60.71
N ASN A 127 -24.13 -8.35 -61.09
CA ASN A 127 -25.09 -7.90 -62.11
C ASN A 127 -24.63 -7.88 -63.58
N ASP A 128 -23.77 -8.82 -63.97
CA ASP A 128 -23.20 -9.02 -65.31
C ASP A 128 -22.12 -8.00 -65.79
N ALA A 129 -20.96 -8.61 -66.11
CA ALA A 129 -19.81 -8.22 -66.94
C ALA A 129 -19.46 -6.73 -67.18
N SER A 130 -18.55 -6.20 -66.34
CA SER A 130 -17.50 -5.22 -66.72
C SER A 130 -16.65 -4.75 -65.52
N ARG A 131 -17.09 -4.98 -64.27
CA ARG A 131 -16.35 -4.56 -63.05
C ARG A 131 -16.34 -5.70 -62.01
N ASP A 132 -15.25 -6.47 -62.00
CA ASP A 132 -15.04 -7.71 -61.21
C ASP A 132 -14.46 -7.42 -59.80
N PHE A 133 -14.60 -8.36 -58.86
CA PHE A 133 -13.81 -8.43 -57.62
C PHE A 133 -12.92 -9.69 -57.63
N GLY A 134 -11.66 -9.55 -57.20
CA GLY A 134 -10.62 -10.58 -57.39
C GLY A 134 -9.81 -10.36 -58.68
N PRO A 135 -8.92 -11.29 -59.08
CA PRO A 135 -8.70 -12.60 -58.46
C PRO A 135 -7.87 -12.49 -57.18
N TRP A 136 -8.33 -13.17 -56.14
CA TRP A 136 -7.54 -13.38 -54.92
C TRP A 136 -6.92 -14.78 -54.98
N LYS A 137 -5.61 -14.85 -54.73
CA LYS A 137 -4.83 -16.08 -54.81
C LYS A 137 -4.67 -16.70 -53.43
N LEU A 138 -5.20 -17.91 -53.26
CA LEU A 138 -5.06 -18.72 -52.06
C LEU A 138 -4.20 -19.95 -52.36
N VAL A 139 -3.28 -20.29 -51.46
CA VAL A 139 -2.51 -21.54 -51.56
C VAL A 139 -2.92 -22.47 -50.42
N VAL A 140 -3.50 -23.63 -50.76
CA VAL A 140 -3.79 -24.69 -49.80
C VAL A 140 -2.64 -25.68 -49.81
N MET A 141 -2.05 -25.93 -48.64
CA MET A 141 -0.89 -26.82 -48.47
C MET A 141 -1.24 -28.00 -47.56
N GLU A 142 -0.54 -29.12 -47.75
CA GLU A 142 -0.59 -30.25 -46.81
C GLU A 142 0.19 -29.86 -45.55
N ASP A 143 -0.39 -30.14 -44.39
CA ASP A 143 0.02 -29.59 -43.10
C ASP A 143 1.29 -30.28 -42.59
N GLU A 144 2.45 -29.89 -43.12
CA GLU A 144 3.75 -30.12 -42.46
C GLU A 144 4.33 -28.78 -42.02
N VAL A 145 4.07 -28.38 -40.77
CA VAL A 145 5.01 -27.73 -39.83
C VAL A 145 4.25 -27.45 -38.52
N GLU A 146 4.61 -28.16 -37.45
CA GLU A 146 4.28 -27.79 -36.07
C GLU A 146 4.69 -26.32 -35.83
N ARG A 147 3.71 -25.42 -35.68
CA ARG A 147 3.99 -24.04 -35.29
C ARG A 147 4.69 -24.06 -33.92
N PRO A 148 5.79 -23.31 -33.72
CA PRO A 148 6.43 -23.26 -32.41
C PRO A 148 5.45 -22.69 -31.39
N VAL A 149 5.00 -23.53 -30.46
CA VAL A 149 4.20 -23.10 -29.31
C VAL A 149 5.05 -22.10 -28.54
N ARG A 150 4.61 -20.84 -28.50
CA ARG A 150 5.22 -19.85 -27.59
C ARG A 150 4.89 -20.27 -26.16
N VAL A 151 5.79 -21.03 -25.55
CA VAL A 151 5.76 -21.34 -24.12
C VAL A 151 6.33 -20.14 -23.39
N THR A 152 5.47 -19.25 -22.91
CA THR A 152 5.86 -18.23 -21.92
C THR A 152 5.68 -18.81 -20.53
N LEU A 153 6.75 -18.85 -19.73
CA LEU A 153 6.64 -19.16 -18.31
C LEU A 153 5.96 -17.99 -17.60
N GLY A 154 4.79 -18.25 -17.02
CA GLY A 154 4.11 -17.33 -16.12
C GLY A 154 4.55 -17.54 -14.67
N GLU A 155 4.26 -16.55 -13.82
CA GLU A 155 4.35 -16.75 -12.37
C GLU A 155 3.40 -17.88 -11.94
N ALA A 156 3.83 -18.69 -10.96
CA ALA A 156 2.98 -19.75 -10.43
C ALA A 156 1.67 -19.15 -9.88
N LYS A 157 0.54 -19.79 -10.17
CA LYS A 157 -0.76 -19.36 -9.65
C LYS A 157 -0.71 -19.41 -8.13
N ARG A 158 -1.06 -18.30 -7.48
CA ARG A 158 -1.10 -18.18 -6.01
C ARG A 158 -2.40 -18.79 -5.49
N GLU A 159 -2.32 -19.53 -4.40
CA GLU A 159 -3.50 -20.00 -3.67
C GLU A 159 -4.07 -18.85 -2.83
N GLU A 160 -5.38 -18.68 -2.84
CA GLU A 160 -6.05 -17.64 -2.03
C GLU A 160 -6.13 -18.10 -0.56
N THR A 161 -5.90 -17.17 0.38
CA THR A 161 -5.91 -17.48 1.83
C THR A 161 -6.78 -16.49 2.59
N ASN A 162 -7.50 -16.99 3.59
CA ASN A 162 -8.48 -16.22 4.35
C ASN A 162 -7.86 -15.06 5.15
N ASP A 163 -6.56 -15.06 5.46
CA ASP A 163 -5.91 -14.00 6.24
C ASP A 163 -5.68 -12.69 5.46
N GLN A 164 -5.81 -12.72 4.14
CA GLN A 164 -5.51 -11.58 3.26
C GLN A 164 -6.34 -10.30 3.54
N PRO A 165 -7.65 -10.36 3.87
CA PRO A 165 -8.45 -9.19 4.21
C PRO A 165 -7.93 -8.43 5.43
N LEU A 166 -7.29 -9.12 6.40
CA LEU A 166 -6.66 -8.46 7.54
C LEU A 166 -5.58 -7.49 7.09
N TRP A 167 -4.74 -7.88 6.13
CA TRP A 167 -3.63 -7.05 5.66
C TRP A 167 -4.12 -5.85 4.86
N SER A 168 -5.18 -6.03 4.07
CA SER A 168 -5.86 -4.91 3.40
C SER A 168 -6.45 -3.94 4.41
N LEU A 169 -7.07 -4.45 5.48
CA LEU A 169 -7.63 -3.62 6.54
C LEU A 169 -6.55 -2.82 7.29
N ILE A 170 -5.42 -3.45 7.66
CA ILE A 170 -4.27 -2.76 8.29
C ILE A 170 -3.77 -1.63 7.39
N ARG A 171 -3.66 -1.88 6.09
CA ARG A 171 -3.16 -0.89 5.14
C ARG A 171 -4.12 0.29 4.96
N HIS A 172 -5.42 0.03 4.84
CA HIS A 172 -6.43 1.08 4.73
C HIS A 172 -6.51 1.95 5.99
N ARG A 173 -6.19 1.38 7.15
CA ARG A 173 -6.21 2.06 8.46
C ARG A 173 -4.86 2.64 8.89
N THR A 174 -3.87 2.57 8.02
CA THR A 174 -2.60 3.26 8.28
C THR A 174 -2.85 4.77 8.28
N ILE A 175 -2.44 5.43 9.35
CA ILE A 175 -2.68 6.85 9.56
C ILE A 175 -1.88 7.67 8.53
N ASP A 176 -2.58 8.43 7.68
CA ASP A 176 -1.99 9.38 6.73
C ASP A 176 -2.05 10.79 7.31
N PHE A 177 -0.89 11.43 7.47
CA PHE A 177 -0.80 12.78 8.00
C PHE A 177 -1.57 13.80 7.17
N ASN A 178 -1.67 13.63 5.85
CA ASN A 178 -2.38 14.58 4.99
C ASN A 178 -3.90 14.52 5.24
N ARG A 179 -4.45 13.32 5.48
CA ARG A 179 -5.85 13.15 5.89
C ARG A 179 -6.10 13.72 7.28
N TYR A 180 -5.20 13.44 8.22
CA TYR A 180 -5.24 14.02 9.57
C TYR A 180 -5.23 15.55 9.53
N ARG A 181 -4.30 16.15 8.77
CA ARG A 181 -4.23 17.59 8.60
C ARG A 181 -5.52 18.15 8.00
N ALA A 182 -6.06 17.54 6.96
CA ALA A 182 -7.31 17.99 6.35
C ALA A 182 -8.49 17.94 7.34
N PHE A 183 -8.55 16.90 8.17
CA PHE A 183 -9.55 16.77 9.23
C PHE A 183 -9.40 17.86 10.29
N VAL A 184 -8.20 18.04 10.85
CA VAL A 184 -7.93 19.08 11.86
C VAL A 184 -8.18 20.48 11.30
N ASP A 185 -7.74 20.74 10.06
CA ASP A 185 -8.00 22.02 9.38
C ASP A 185 -9.51 22.22 9.19
N SER A 186 -10.33 21.18 8.99
CA SER A 186 -11.80 21.32 8.92
C SER A 186 -12.46 21.66 10.25
N VAL A 187 -11.87 21.21 11.36
CA VAL A 187 -12.36 21.46 12.73
C VAL A 187 -11.93 22.84 13.22
N LEU A 188 -10.68 23.22 12.97
CA LEU A 188 -10.10 24.49 13.43
C LEU A 188 -10.30 25.64 12.44
N CYS A 189 -10.44 25.37 11.14
CA CYS A 189 -10.64 26.38 10.10
C CYS A 189 -12.00 26.17 9.42
N VAL A 190 -13.01 26.96 9.79
CA VAL A 190 -14.30 26.95 9.11
C VAL A 190 -14.11 27.47 7.68
N ARG A 191 -14.02 26.56 6.70
CA ARG A 191 -13.74 26.91 5.30
C ARG A 191 -14.94 27.43 4.52
N ASN A 192 -16.18 27.23 4.99
CA ASN A 192 -17.39 27.68 4.30
C ASN A 192 -18.50 28.06 5.30
N PRO A 193 -18.89 29.34 5.40
CA PRO A 193 -20.07 29.73 6.17
C PRO A 193 -21.40 29.23 5.56
N ASN A 194 -21.41 28.82 4.28
CA ASN A 194 -22.65 28.55 3.54
C ASN A 194 -23.15 27.09 3.59
N GLN A 195 -22.48 26.16 4.31
CA GLN A 195 -22.88 24.75 4.43
C GLN A 195 -23.18 24.28 5.86
N GLN A 196 -23.09 25.18 6.86
CA GLN A 196 -23.20 24.82 8.28
C GLN A 196 -24.46 25.35 9.00
N ASP A 197 -25.49 25.77 8.26
CA ASP A 197 -26.72 26.29 8.89
C ASP A 197 -27.64 25.23 9.52
N SER A 198 -27.33 23.93 9.47
CA SER A 198 -28.26 22.90 10.00
C SER A 198 -27.76 22.04 11.17
N LEU A 199 -26.46 22.05 11.51
CA LEU A 199 -25.96 21.23 12.63
C LEU A 199 -25.27 22.03 13.75
N LEU A 200 -24.87 23.28 13.49
CA LEU A 200 -24.26 24.15 14.50
C LEU A 200 -25.21 25.22 15.06
N ALA A 201 -26.31 25.51 14.36
CA ALA A 201 -27.34 26.45 14.82
C ALA A 201 -28.11 25.97 16.07
N ALA A 202 -28.04 24.68 16.43
CA ALA A 202 -28.72 24.14 17.61
C ALA A 202 -27.91 24.28 18.92
N ASN A 203 -26.65 24.75 18.88
CA ASN A 203 -25.78 24.87 20.07
C ASN A 203 -25.14 26.26 20.17
N ASN A 204 -25.99 27.29 20.08
CA ASN A 204 -25.70 28.73 20.12
C ASN A 204 -25.05 29.26 21.43
N ASN A 205 -24.25 28.47 22.15
CA ASN A 205 -23.54 28.91 23.35
C ASN A 205 -22.11 28.36 23.52
N ARG A 206 -21.45 27.87 22.47
CA ARG A 206 -20.00 27.58 22.53
C ARG A 206 -19.18 28.79 22.09
N MET A 207 -19.08 29.73 23.03
CA MET A 207 -17.96 30.63 23.32
C MET A 207 -16.79 30.61 22.31
N PHE A 208 -16.99 31.16 21.11
CA PHE A 208 -15.90 31.61 20.23
C PHE A 208 -15.36 32.93 20.79
N LEU A 209 -14.60 32.84 21.89
CA LEU A 209 -13.77 33.96 22.31
C LEU A 209 -12.46 33.92 21.51
N PRO A 210 -12.07 35.01 20.84
CA PRO A 210 -10.88 35.07 19.98
C PRO A 210 -9.54 34.91 20.73
N PHE A 211 -9.55 34.57 22.03
CA PHE A 211 -8.35 34.56 22.89
C PHE A 211 -8.30 33.44 23.95
N ASN A 212 -8.92 32.27 23.75
CA ASN A 212 -8.69 31.18 24.71
C ASN A 212 -7.51 30.29 24.29
N ARG A 213 -6.30 30.74 24.65
CA ARG A 213 -4.99 30.13 24.34
C ARG A 213 -4.98 28.61 24.59
N LEU A 214 -5.31 28.22 25.82
CA LEU A 214 -5.45 26.82 26.26
C LEU A 214 -6.55 26.06 25.51
N ALA A 215 -7.69 26.70 25.25
CA ALA A 215 -8.79 26.02 24.57
C ALA A 215 -8.45 25.67 23.12
N SER A 216 -7.64 26.47 22.42
CA SER A 216 -7.23 26.15 21.05
C SER A 216 -6.39 24.87 20.97
N TYR A 217 -5.44 24.71 21.89
CA TYR A 217 -4.62 23.50 21.98
C TYR A 217 -5.43 22.31 22.50
N ALA A 218 -6.30 22.51 23.50
CA ALA A 218 -7.21 21.47 23.98
C ALA A 218 -8.18 20.99 22.88
N MET A 219 -8.68 21.90 22.04
CA MET A 219 -9.50 21.56 20.87
C MET A 219 -8.71 20.77 19.83
N LEU A 220 -7.45 21.13 19.58
CA LEU A 220 -6.55 20.36 18.72
C LEU A 220 -6.32 18.92 19.25
N LYS A 221 -6.10 18.77 20.57
CA LYS A 221 -5.94 17.47 21.23
C LYS A 221 -7.20 16.62 21.10
N ALA A 222 -8.36 17.19 21.43
CA ALA A 222 -9.65 16.52 21.31
C ALA A 222 -9.99 16.14 19.86
N ALA A 223 -9.69 17.01 18.90
CA ALA A 223 -9.85 16.71 17.47
C ALA A 223 -8.94 15.55 17.04
N THR A 224 -7.69 15.52 17.52
CA THR A 224 -6.74 14.45 17.23
C THR A 224 -7.20 13.11 17.80
N GLU A 225 -7.71 13.09 19.02
CA GLU A 225 -8.30 11.89 19.62
C GLU A 225 -9.51 11.40 18.83
N ALA A 226 -10.42 12.30 18.43
CA ALA A 226 -11.58 11.94 17.61
C ALA A 226 -11.16 11.37 16.24
N TYR A 227 -10.13 11.93 15.61
CA TYR A 227 -9.58 11.41 14.36
C TYR A 227 -8.98 10.02 14.54
N LEU A 228 -8.17 9.80 15.59
CA LEU A 228 -7.62 8.49 15.90
C LEU A 228 -8.74 7.48 16.16
N MET A 229 -9.80 7.85 16.87
CA MET A 229 -10.94 6.95 17.12
C MET A 229 -11.59 6.50 15.80
N GLN A 230 -11.66 7.39 14.82
CA GLN A 230 -12.20 7.09 13.51
C GLN A 230 -11.29 6.16 12.68
N GLU A 231 -10.01 6.47 12.54
CA GLU A 231 -9.10 5.73 11.65
C GLU A 231 -8.63 4.40 12.24
N VAL A 232 -8.38 4.39 13.55
CA VAL A 232 -7.85 3.22 14.27
C VAL A 232 -8.97 2.20 14.58
N GLY A 233 -10.24 2.59 14.40
CA GLY A 233 -11.38 1.70 14.43
C GLY A 233 -12.21 1.69 15.71
N MET A 234 -11.91 2.54 16.69
CA MET A 234 -12.66 2.58 17.95
C MET A 234 -13.95 3.42 17.89
N ALA A 235 -14.35 3.91 16.72
CA ALA A 235 -15.54 4.71 16.56
C ALA A 235 -16.81 3.90 16.87
N ILE A 236 -17.49 4.30 17.94
CA ILE A 236 -18.80 3.78 18.37
C ILE A 236 -19.84 4.24 17.35
N GLU A 237 -20.61 3.29 16.82
CA GLU A 237 -21.62 3.52 15.79
C GLU A 237 -22.57 4.68 16.13
N ARG A 238 -22.63 5.65 15.21
CA ARG A 238 -23.87 6.26 14.74
C ARG A 238 -23.78 6.32 13.23
N ASP A 239 -24.66 5.58 12.56
CA ASP A 239 -24.89 5.54 11.11
C ASP A 239 -24.43 6.81 10.38
N ARG A 240 -23.18 6.80 9.92
CA ARG A 240 -22.72 7.71 8.88
C ARG A 240 -22.23 6.85 7.72
N PRO A 241 -22.76 7.06 6.51
CA PRO A 241 -22.22 6.41 5.32
C PRO A 241 -20.79 6.93 5.12
N GLY A 242 -19.80 6.09 5.40
CA GLY A 242 -18.37 6.40 5.27
C GLY A 242 -17.51 6.16 6.52
N GLY A 243 -18.09 5.82 7.67
CA GLY A 243 -17.33 5.49 8.90
C GLY A 243 -17.06 3.99 9.05
N SER A 244 -16.04 3.44 8.38
CA SER A 244 -15.61 2.03 8.51
C SER A 244 -14.79 1.80 9.80
N GLY A 245 -15.36 2.13 10.97
CA GLY A 245 -14.67 1.96 12.26
C GLY A 245 -14.60 0.50 12.69
N ASN A 246 -15.65 -0.28 12.46
CA ASN A 246 -15.75 -1.66 12.91
C ASN A 246 -15.03 -2.64 11.95
N LEU A 247 -14.32 -3.66 12.47
CA LEU A 247 -13.86 -4.79 11.63
C LEU A 247 -15.03 -5.44 10.88
N ASN A 248 -16.26 -5.23 11.36
CA ASN A 248 -17.51 -5.67 10.76
C ASN A 248 -18.02 -4.80 9.59
N LEU A 249 -17.37 -3.69 9.20
CA LEU A 249 -17.80 -2.84 8.06
C LEU A 249 -16.93 -3.04 6.81
N GLN A 250 -17.54 -3.29 5.65
CA GLN A 250 -16.81 -3.67 4.43
C GLN A 250 -15.81 -2.57 4.02
N PRO A 251 -14.55 -2.93 3.69
CA PRO A 251 -13.59 -1.97 3.15
C PRO A 251 -14.05 -1.49 1.76
N TYR A 252 -13.75 -0.22 1.45
CA TYR A 252 -14.01 0.34 0.14
C TYR A 252 -13.16 -0.35 -0.93
N ARG A 253 -13.75 -0.61 -2.11
CA ARG A 253 -13.10 -1.36 -3.20
C ARG A 253 -12.04 -0.48 -3.88
N ASP A 254 -10.76 -0.71 -3.58
CA ASP A 254 -9.65 -0.09 -4.31
C ASP A 254 -9.11 -1.06 -5.39
N ALA A 255 -9.05 -0.59 -6.64
CA ALA A 255 -8.53 -1.39 -7.76
C ALA A 255 -7.02 -1.71 -7.62
N THR A 256 -6.29 -0.94 -6.82
CA THR A 256 -4.86 -1.18 -6.56
C THR A 256 -4.62 -2.38 -5.64
N GLU A 257 -5.51 -2.61 -4.68
CA GLU A 257 -5.46 -3.74 -3.74
C GLU A 257 -5.66 -5.08 -4.45
N ALA A 258 -6.56 -5.12 -5.43
CA ALA A 258 -6.84 -6.33 -6.21
C ALA A 258 -5.58 -6.90 -6.91
N ARG A 259 -4.63 -6.05 -7.32
CA ARG A 259 -3.37 -6.49 -7.93
C ARG A 259 -2.42 -7.13 -6.93
N ARG A 260 -2.35 -6.60 -5.70
CA ARG A 260 -1.48 -7.14 -4.64
C ARG A 260 -1.97 -8.49 -4.13
N LEU A 261 -3.28 -8.66 -4.11
CA LEU A 261 -3.96 -9.86 -3.66
C LEU A 261 -4.00 -10.97 -4.74
N GLY A 262 -3.40 -10.73 -5.92
CA GLY A 262 -3.25 -11.74 -6.96
C GLY A 262 -4.45 -11.90 -7.90
N GLY A 263 -5.42 -10.99 -7.85
CA GLY A 263 -6.64 -11.01 -8.68
C GLY A 263 -7.66 -12.02 -8.17
N PHE A 264 -8.61 -11.56 -7.36
CA PHE A 264 -9.60 -12.42 -6.72
C PHE A 264 -10.56 -13.10 -7.70
N GLN A 265 -10.90 -14.36 -7.43
CA GLN A 265 -12.16 -14.95 -7.89
C GLN A 265 -13.36 -14.55 -7.00
N PHE A 266 -13.12 -14.17 -5.74
CA PHE A 266 -14.15 -13.85 -4.73
C PHE A 266 -14.18 -12.35 -4.32
N SER A 267 -15.26 -11.90 -3.67
CA SER A 267 -15.29 -10.53 -3.13
C SER A 267 -14.42 -10.46 -1.85
N PRO A 268 -13.63 -9.38 -1.63
CA PRO A 268 -12.90 -9.18 -0.36
C PRO A 268 -13.79 -9.24 0.88
N GLY A 269 -15.08 -8.92 0.72
CA GLY A 269 -16.08 -9.10 1.77
C GLY A 269 -16.29 -10.56 2.13
N ASP A 270 -16.37 -11.47 1.16
CA ASP A 270 -16.63 -12.89 1.39
C ASP A 270 -15.46 -13.55 2.15
N LEU A 271 -14.23 -13.27 1.74
CA LEU A 271 -13.02 -13.72 2.45
C LEU A 271 -12.95 -13.17 3.87
N ARG A 272 -13.44 -11.94 4.10
CA ARG A 272 -13.48 -11.37 5.45
C ARG A 272 -14.50 -12.07 6.33
N GLU A 273 -15.69 -12.33 5.78
CA GLU A 273 -16.75 -13.03 6.50
C GLU A 273 -16.34 -14.48 6.84
N GLU A 274 -15.47 -15.08 6.04
CA GLU A 274 -14.86 -16.39 6.28
C GLU A 274 -13.70 -16.34 7.29
N TYR A 275 -12.88 -15.29 7.27
CA TYR A 275 -11.76 -15.13 8.21
C TYR A 275 -12.18 -14.77 9.64
N LEU A 276 -13.18 -13.90 9.77
CA LEU A 276 -13.63 -13.46 11.08
C LEU A 276 -14.50 -14.55 11.73
N GLU A 277 -14.16 -14.92 12.96
CA GLU A 277 -14.85 -15.97 13.68
C GLU A 277 -15.95 -15.40 14.56
N GLN A 278 -17.08 -16.10 14.63
CA GLN A 278 -18.19 -15.72 15.50
C GLN A 278 -17.90 -16.15 16.95
N LEU A 279 -18.23 -15.27 17.90
CA LEU A 279 -18.19 -15.58 19.33
C LEU A 279 -19.35 -16.52 19.69
N GLU A 280 -19.07 -17.54 20.52
CA GLU A 280 -20.12 -18.44 21.01
C GLU A 280 -21.13 -17.68 21.89
N ASN A 281 -22.42 -17.86 21.59
CA ASN A 281 -23.56 -17.31 22.34
C ASN A 281 -23.78 -15.78 22.27
N GLU A 282 -23.05 -15.04 21.44
CA GLU A 282 -23.18 -13.57 21.34
C GLU A 282 -23.05 -13.05 19.90
N GLU A 283 -23.61 -11.85 19.63
CA GLU A 283 -23.56 -11.23 18.31
C GLU A 283 -22.20 -10.56 18.01
N GLY A 284 -21.57 -10.91 16.89
CA GLY A 284 -20.40 -10.18 16.36
C GLY A 284 -19.21 -11.07 16.03
N LYS A 285 -18.44 -10.65 15.02
CA LYS A 285 -17.27 -11.37 14.56
C LYS A 285 -15.98 -10.75 15.11
N VAL A 286 -15.01 -11.59 15.43
CA VAL A 286 -13.70 -11.21 16.00
C VAL A 286 -12.56 -11.84 15.22
N LEU A 287 -11.36 -11.31 15.41
CA LEU A 287 -10.15 -11.91 14.85
C LEU A 287 -9.90 -13.30 15.48
N PRO A 288 -9.44 -14.30 14.71
CA PRO A 288 -9.13 -15.64 15.22
C PRO A 288 -8.21 -15.64 16.45
N TYR A 289 -7.17 -14.80 16.43
CA TYR A 289 -6.26 -14.65 17.58
C TYR A 289 -6.97 -14.18 18.86
N PHE A 290 -7.90 -13.23 18.72
CA PHE A 290 -8.69 -12.72 19.85
C PHE A 290 -9.74 -13.70 20.35
N LYS A 291 -10.26 -14.57 19.49
CA LYS A 291 -11.11 -15.67 19.94
C LYS A 291 -10.34 -16.60 20.89
N ILE A 292 -9.10 -16.98 20.56
CA ILE A 292 -8.26 -17.80 21.43
C ILE A 292 -8.04 -17.11 22.80
N ILE A 293 -7.83 -15.79 22.81
CA ILE A 293 -7.70 -15.03 24.05
C ILE A 293 -9.03 -15.01 24.83
N ARG A 294 -10.16 -14.81 24.15
CA ARG A 294 -11.49 -14.80 24.76
C ARG A 294 -11.83 -16.15 25.38
N GLU A 295 -11.49 -17.26 24.73
CA GLU A 295 -11.67 -18.61 25.26
C GLU A 295 -10.89 -18.81 26.57
N LYS A 296 -9.65 -18.31 26.64
CA LYS A 296 -8.83 -18.31 27.87
C LYS A 296 -9.42 -17.42 28.97
N LEU A 297 -10.14 -16.36 28.61
CA LEU A 297 -10.80 -15.43 29.52
C LEU A 297 -12.31 -15.69 29.61
N SER A 298 -12.76 -16.94 29.45
CA SER A 298 -14.18 -17.30 29.44
C SER A 298 -14.93 -16.87 30.71
N GLU A 299 -14.24 -16.82 31.85
CA GLU A 299 -14.74 -16.36 33.15
C GLU A 299 -15.07 -14.86 33.23
N VAL A 300 -14.53 -14.03 32.33
CA VAL A 300 -14.74 -12.59 32.34
C VAL A 300 -15.98 -12.25 31.48
N PRO A 301 -16.96 -11.50 32.01
CA PRO A 301 -18.16 -11.16 31.26
C PRO A 301 -17.86 -10.16 30.14
N LEU A 302 -18.56 -10.29 29.01
CA LEU A 302 -18.56 -9.30 27.94
C LEU A 302 -19.54 -8.17 28.27
N LYS A 303 -19.16 -6.95 27.87
CA LYS A 303 -19.91 -5.72 28.12
C LYS A 303 -20.14 -4.95 26.84
N ASP A 304 -21.36 -4.43 26.72
CA ASP A 304 -21.72 -3.48 25.69
C ASP A 304 -21.55 -2.04 26.17
N VAL A 305 -21.54 -1.10 25.23
CA VAL A 305 -21.39 0.34 25.54
C VAL A 305 -22.54 0.84 26.43
N GLY A 306 -23.73 0.24 26.32
CA GLY A 306 -24.88 0.55 27.18
C GLY A 306 -24.61 0.30 28.67
N ASP A 307 -23.85 -0.74 28.98
CA ASP A 307 -23.53 -1.14 30.36
C ASP A 307 -22.61 -0.13 31.05
N LEU A 308 -21.82 0.63 30.28
CA LEU A 308 -20.93 1.69 30.79
C LEU A 308 -21.69 2.96 31.22
N THR A 309 -22.89 3.18 30.68
CA THR A 309 -23.65 4.43 30.89
C THR A 309 -24.50 4.45 32.17
N GLY A 310 -24.32 3.46 33.06
CA GLY A 310 -24.96 3.41 34.38
C GLY A 310 -26.38 2.81 34.40
N MET A 311 -26.86 2.25 33.28
CA MET A 311 -28.10 1.46 33.22
C MET A 311 -27.87 -0.05 33.44
N GLY A 312 -26.61 -0.51 33.44
CA GLY A 312 -26.23 -1.90 33.68
C GLY A 312 -26.04 -2.23 35.17
N THR A 313 -26.12 -3.51 35.53
CA THR A 313 -26.06 -4.01 36.91
C THR A 313 -24.64 -4.10 37.50
N ASP A 314 -23.59 -4.03 36.68
CA ASP A 314 -22.19 -4.01 37.13
C ASP A 314 -21.31 -3.23 36.13
N VAL A 315 -20.92 -2.00 36.49
CA VAL A 315 -20.03 -1.15 35.67
C VAL A 315 -18.55 -1.55 35.85
N CYS A 316 -18.20 -2.25 36.93
CA CYS A 316 -16.83 -2.33 37.44
C CYS A 316 -15.96 -3.42 36.81
N TYR A 317 -16.53 -4.57 36.39
CA TYR A 317 -15.74 -5.73 35.92
C TYR A 317 -16.24 -6.32 34.61
N GLY A 318 -15.38 -6.50 33.60
CA GLY A 318 -15.73 -7.11 32.31
C GLY A 318 -14.88 -6.61 31.12
N ILE A 319 -14.98 -7.29 29.99
CA ILE A 319 -14.30 -6.95 28.73
C ILE A 319 -15.26 -6.20 27.82
N LEU A 320 -14.83 -5.05 27.30
CA LEU A 320 -15.61 -4.31 26.31
C LEU A 320 -15.61 -5.03 24.97
N LYS A 321 -16.80 -5.34 24.46
CA LYS A 321 -17.00 -6.01 23.17
C LYS A 321 -16.38 -5.24 22.02
N SER A 322 -16.44 -3.91 22.06
CA SER A 322 -15.81 -3.03 21.06
C SER A 322 -14.30 -3.22 20.96
N LYS A 323 -13.60 -3.56 22.05
CA LYS A 323 -12.15 -3.83 22.04
C LYS A 323 -11.80 -5.14 21.33
N LEU A 324 -12.70 -6.12 21.33
CA LEU A 324 -12.52 -7.39 20.63
C LEU A 324 -12.89 -7.28 19.14
N GLN A 325 -13.94 -6.52 18.83
CA GLN A 325 -14.41 -6.32 17.46
C GLN A 325 -13.63 -5.25 16.69
N ALA A 326 -12.96 -4.33 17.38
CA ALA A 326 -12.15 -3.31 16.76
C ALA A 326 -10.92 -3.00 17.63
N PRO A 327 -9.90 -3.88 17.63
CA PRO A 327 -8.64 -3.57 18.27
C PRO A 327 -8.04 -2.29 17.72
N PRO A 328 -7.38 -1.47 18.57
CA PRO A 328 -6.65 -0.35 18.07
C PRO A 328 -5.42 -0.83 17.28
N LEU A 329 -5.45 -0.67 15.96
CA LEU A 329 -4.35 -1.03 15.08
C LEU A 329 -3.24 0.03 15.11
N MET A 330 -2.49 0.08 16.20
CA MET A 330 -1.33 0.96 16.36
C MET A 330 -0.20 0.26 17.12
N GLU A 331 1.03 0.52 16.71
CA GLU A 331 2.25 0.01 17.33
C GLU A 331 3.13 1.15 17.83
N LEU A 332 3.89 0.86 18.90
CA LEU A 332 4.79 1.82 19.50
C LEU A 332 6.08 2.01 18.69
N ILE A 333 6.42 1.06 17.80
CA ILE A 333 7.62 1.15 16.95
C ILE A 333 7.61 2.38 16.04
N TRP A 334 6.42 2.83 15.61
CA TRP A 334 6.28 4.06 14.85
C TRP A 334 6.77 5.27 15.66
N SER A 335 6.38 5.34 16.94
CA SER A 335 6.80 6.42 17.83
C SER A 335 8.31 6.37 18.07
N TYR A 336 8.88 5.18 18.24
CA TYR A 336 10.33 5.00 18.39
C TYR A 336 11.09 5.61 17.20
N TRP A 337 10.71 5.28 15.96
CA TRP A 337 11.38 5.81 14.78
C TRP A 337 11.22 7.32 14.59
N HIS A 338 10.06 7.87 14.97
CA HIS A 338 9.85 9.32 14.92
C HIS A 338 10.67 10.06 15.99
N GLU A 339 10.90 9.45 17.15
CA GLU A 339 11.83 9.97 18.17
C GLU A 339 13.28 9.93 17.69
N GLU A 340 13.76 8.79 17.21
CA GLU A 340 15.12 8.67 16.63
C GLU A 340 15.30 9.59 15.42
N GLY A 341 14.22 9.84 14.69
CA GLY A 341 14.17 10.76 13.56
C GLY A 341 14.39 12.23 13.93
N GLY A 342 14.22 12.62 15.19
CA GLY A 342 14.42 13.99 15.67
C GLY A 342 13.13 14.80 15.87
N LEU A 343 11.94 14.20 15.77
CA LEU A 343 10.65 14.92 15.84
C LEU A 343 10.46 15.60 17.20
N VAL A 344 10.56 14.82 18.27
CA VAL A 344 10.35 15.29 19.65
C VAL A 344 11.45 16.27 20.06
N GLN A 345 12.70 16.01 19.64
CA GLN A 345 13.85 16.87 19.89
C GLN A 345 13.68 18.22 19.18
N THR A 346 13.17 18.23 17.94
CA THR A 346 12.86 19.45 17.19
C THR A 346 11.82 20.28 17.93
N MET A 347 10.73 19.65 18.37
CA MET A 347 9.69 20.36 19.11
C MET A 347 10.20 20.89 20.46
N ASN A 348 11.02 20.12 21.17
CA ASN A 348 11.62 20.56 22.43
C ASN A 348 12.56 21.77 22.22
N ALA A 349 13.40 21.76 21.18
CA ALA A 349 14.28 22.88 20.86
C ALA A 349 13.48 24.17 20.54
N ILE A 350 12.37 24.04 19.81
CA ILE A 350 11.45 25.16 19.55
C ILE A 350 10.81 25.65 20.85
N SER A 351 10.33 24.74 21.71
CA SER A 351 9.72 25.09 23.00
C SER A 351 10.67 25.81 23.95
N LEU A 352 11.92 25.32 24.09
CA LEU A 352 12.94 25.97 24.92
C LEU A 352 13.21 27.38 24.41
N ARG A 353 13.40 27.54 23.10
CA ARG A 353 13.62 28.85 22.51
C ARG A 353 12.42 29.79 22.69
N PHE A 354 11.20 29.26 22.57
CA PHE A 354 9.97 30.01 22.82
C PHE A 354 9.86 30.50 24.27
N GLN A 355 10.32 29.72 25.24
CA GLN A 355 10.45 30.13 26.65
C GLN A 355 11.67 31.04 26.91
N ASN A 356 12.39 31.47 25.86
CA ASN A 356 13.64 32.22 25.95
C ASN A 356 14.74 31.49 26.75
N VAL A 357 14.73 30.15 26.71
CA VAL A 357 15.77 29.30 27.29
C VAL A 357 16.81 28.99 26.22
N ARG A 358 18.05 29.41 26.46
CA ARG A 358 19.18 29.08 25.59
C ARG A 358 19.62 27.63 25.82
N GLN A 359 19.72 26.86 24.75
CA GLN A 359 20.29 25.51 24.83
C GLN A 359 21.81 25.59 25.08
N GLY A 360 22.30 24.84 26.07
CA GLY A 360 23.71 24.86 26.46
C GLY A 360 24.61 24.23 25.39
N GLY A 361 25.63 24.97 24.93
CA GLY A 361 26.63 24.48 23.99
C GLY A 361 27.65 25.56 23.61
N PRO A 362 28.87 25.20 23.16
CA PRO A 362 29.83 26.16 22.63
C PRO A 362 29.37 26.66 21.27
N GLY A 363 29.16 27.98 21.13
CA GLY A 363 28.79 28.62 19.85
C GLY A 363 27.62 29.60 19.95
N GLN A 364 27.27 30.20 18.81
CA GLN A 364 26.02 30.95 18.65
C GLN A 364 24.83 29.99 18.70
N ASP A 365 23.73 30.43 19.32
CA ASP A 365 22.48 29.67 19.35
C ASP A 365 21.90 29.58 17.92
N PRO A 366 21.75 28.37 17.33
CA PRO A 366 21.26 28.21 15.97
C PRO A 366 19.82 28.72 15.80
N LEU A 367 19.06 28.83 16.89
CA LEU A 367 17.69 29.35 16.91
C LEU A 367 17.61 30.78 17.47
N ALA A 368 18.72 31.52 17.54
CA ALA A 368 18.74 32.89 18.07
C ALA A 368 17.77 33.85 17.36
N ASN A 369 17.48 33.60 16.08
CA ASN A 369 16.57 34.42 15.26
C ASN A 369 15.12 33.90 15.26
N LEU A 370 14.84 32.80 15.94
CA LEU A 370 13.49 32.27 16.06
C LEU A 370 12.67 33.15 17.01
N ASN A 371 11.76 33.95 16.45
CA ASN A 371 10.76 34.73 17.15
C ASN A 371 9.40 34.55 16.48
N LEU A 372 8.38 34.11 17.23
CA LEU A 372 7.02 33.94 16.72
C LEU A 372 6.25 35.25 16.87
N ASP A 373 5.52 35.62 15.82
CA ASP A 373 4.63 36.78 15.84
C ASP A 373 3.41 36.49 16.74
N PRO A 374 3.13 37.31 17.77
CA PRO A 374 1.97 37.12 18.63
C PRO A 374 0.62 37.27 17.90
N LEU A 375 0.60 37.89 16.71
CA LEU A 375 -0.60 38.05 15.89
C LEU A 375 -1.00 36.78 15.14
N ARG A 376 -0.11 35.78 15.04
CA ARG A 376 -0.40 34.52 14.34
C ARG A 376 -0.90 33.44 15.29
N PRO A 377 -1.88 32.60 14.88
CA PRO A 377 -2.48 31.58 15.75
C PRO A 377 -1.49 30.56 16.32
N LEU A 378 -0.39 30.27 15.61
CA LEU A 378 0.63 29.32 16.04
C LEU A 378 1.22 29.65 17.42
N ASN A 379 1.35 30.94 17.76
CA ASN A 379 1.86 31.37 19.06
C ASN A 379 1.01 30.81 20.22
N ASN A 380 -0.31 30.93 20.11
CA ASN A 380 -1.24 30.45 21.15
C ASN A 380 -1.20 28.93 21.31
N LEU A 381 -1.04 28.21 20.19
CA LEU A 381 -0.97 26.75 20.17
C LEU A 381 0.32 26.23 20.79
N ILE A 382 1.46 26.85 20.49
CA ILE A 382 2.76 26.49 21.08
C ILE A 382 2.76 26.82 22.58
N TRP A 383 2.17 27.94 22.99
CA TRP A 383 1.99 28.26 24.40
C TRP A 383 1.17 27.18 25.12
N GLY A 384 0.02 26.78 24.55
CA GLY A 384 -0.80 25.70 25.12
C GLY A 384 -0.08 24.35 25.16
N TYR A 385 0.69 24.01 24.12
CA TYR A 385 1.54 22.81 24.10
C TYR A 385 2.56 22.81 25.24
N ILE A 386 3.16 23.97 25.53
CA ILE A 386 4.15 24.13 26.60
C ILE A 386 3.50 24.02 27.98
N GLU A 387 2.34 24.65 28.20
CA GLU A 387 1.62 24.56 29.48
C GLU A 387 1.15 23.12 29.78
N ASP A 388 0.83 22.33 28.75
CA ASP A 388 0.43 20.92 28.90
C ASP A 388 1.59 19.96 29.24
N GLU A 389 2.82 20.46 29.43
CA GLU A 389 4.01 19.62 29.66
C GLU A 389 3.84 18.59 30.78
N ARG A 390 3.12 18.93 31.84
CA ARG A 390 2.87 18.02 32.97
C ARG A 390 1.97 16.83 32.61
N PHE A 391 1.06 16.99 31.66
CA PHE A 391 0.11 15.96 31.25
C PHE A 391 0.55 15.21 29.99
N ARG A 392 1.67 15.63 29.38
CA ARG A 392 2.28 14.91 28.27
C ARG A 392 3.05 13.69 28.76
N LEU A 393 3.09 12.68 27.91
CA LEU A 393 3.91 11.50 28.12
C LEU A 393 5.39 11.90 28.07
N SER A 394 6.13 11.53 29.11
CA SER A 394 7.56 11.84 29.17
C SER A 394 8.38 10.92 28.26
N MET A 395 9.51 11.43 27.76
CA MET A 395 10.45 10.63 26.96
C MET A 395 10.93 9.40 27.73
N ASN A 396 11.23 9.55 29.03
CA ASN A 396 11.63 8.42 29.87
C ASN A 396 10.52 7.38 29.98
N ARG A 397 9.25 7.80 30.08
CA ARG A 397 8.14 6.85 30.15
C ARG A 397 8.01 6.04 28.86
N ARG A 398 8.09 6.69 27.69
CA ARG A 398 8.11 5.98 26.39
C ARG A 398 9.31 5.05 26.27
N ASN A 399 10.48 5.48 26.73
CA ASN A 399 11.69 4.67 26.67
C ASN A 399 11.61 3.37 27.49
N LEU A 400 10.96 3.42 28.67
CA LEU A 400 10.71 2.21 29.45
C LEU A 400 9.84 1.22 28.67
N GLU A 401 8.83 1.72 27.96
CA GLU A 401 7.95 0.88 27.15
C GLU A 401 8.64 0.32 25.90
N TYR A 402 9.48 1.09 25.21
CA TYR A 402 10.26 0.54 24.09
C TYR A 402 11.12 -0.65 24.53
N ARG A 403 11.76 -0.55 25.71
CA ARG A 403 12.54 -1.65 26.30
C ARG A 403 11.66 -2.84 26.69
N TYR A 404 10.47 -2.57 27.18
CA TYR A 404 9.52 -3.60 27.57
C TYR A 404 8.87 -4.32 26.37
N GLU A 405 8.64 -3.63 25.26
CA GLU A 405 7.93 -4.21 24.11
C GLU A 405 8.90 -4.83 23.09
N TYR A 406 10.03 -4.17 22.84
CA TYR A 406 10.96 -4.55 21.78
C TYR A 406 12.38 -4.86 22.26
N GLY A 407 12.71 -4.58 23.53
CA GLY A 407 14.02 -4.89 24.10
C GLY A 407 15.13 -3.91 23.75
N PHE A 408 14.82 -2.83 23.02
CA PHE A 408 15.74 -1.74 22.73
C PHE A 408 15.15 -0.40 23.16
N GLY A 409 16.02 0.58 23.39
CA GLY A 409 15.61 1.90 23.83
C GLY A 409 16.30 3.02 23.04
N LEU A 410 15.94 4.23 23.40
CA LEU A 410 16.57 5.45 22.94
C LEU A 410 17.90 5.66 23.68
N LEU A 411 18.86 6.32 23.02
CA LEU A 411 20.12 6.76 23.63
C LEU A 411 20.28 8.28 23.51
N GLY A 412 20.71 8.94 24.58
CA GLY A 412 20.91 10.39 24.58
C GLY A 412 21.00 11.03 25.95
N ARG A 413 21.42 12.29 25.97
CA ARG A 413 21.63 13.07 27.21
C ARG A 413 20.35 13.32 28.03
N GLY A 414 19.19 13.31 27.36
CA GLY A 414 17.89 13.55 28.00
C GLY A 414 17.29 12.31 28.66
N ILE A 415 17.91 11.15 28.51
CA ILE A 415 17.37 9.87 28.95
C ILE A 415 17.99 9.51 30.29
N GLN A 416 17.12 9.17 31.24
CA GLN A 416 17.55 8.68 32.54
C GLN A 416 17.80 7.18 32.48
N ASP A 417 18.90 6.73 33.08
CA ASP A 417 19.17 5.29 33.25
C ASP A 417 18.34 4.75 34.41
N ILE A 418 17.11 4.38 34.08
CA ILE A 418 16.15 3.77 35.02
C ILE A 418 16.20 2.25 34.81
N PRO A 419 16.41 1.46 35.88
CA PRO A 419 16.35 0.01 35.78
C PRO A 419 14.90 -0.43 35.48
N VAL A 420 14.72 -1.21 34.41
CA VAL A 420 13.43 -1.80 34.03
C VAL A 420 13.23 -3.13 34.75
N ALA A 421 11.98 -3.42 35.13
CA ALA A 421 11.63 -4.70 35.78
C ALA A 421 11.77 -5.88 34.81
N GLU A 422 11.42 -5.65 33.54
CA GLU A 422 11.49 -6.62 32.47
C GLU A 422 11.96 -5.90 31.20
N SER A 423 12.79 -6.58 30.41
CA SER A 423 13.25 -6.11 29.10
C SER A 423 13.14 -7.28 28.16
N ARG A 424 12.61 -7.06 26.95
CA ARG A 424 12.47 -8.16 25.99
C ARG A 424 13.83 -8.57 25.47
N ALA A 425 13.98 -9.87 25.28
CA ALA A 425 15.11 -10.44 24.58
C ALA A 425 14.62 -10.94 23.21
N PHE A 426 15.54 -11.00 22.25
CA PHE A 426 15.35 -11.67 20.95
C PHE A 426 14.37 -11.05 19.95
N PHE A 427 13.54 -10.06 20.29
CA PHE A 427 12.64 -9.42 19.31
C PHE A 427 13.39 -8.92 18.07
N LEU A 428 14.44 -8.11 18.25
CA LEU A 428 15.23 -7.58 17.14
C LEU A 428 15.86 -8.70 16.29
N ARG A 429 16.32 -9.77 16.95
CA ARG A 429 16.90 -10.94 16.28
C ARG A 429 15.85 -11.68 15.46
N GLY A 430 14.68 -11.95 16.02
CA GLY A 430 13.58 -12.63 15.33
C GLY A 430 13.09 -11.80 14.15
N PHE A 431 12.87 -10.50 14.36
CA PHE A 431 12.38 -9.60 13.32
C PHE A 431 13.38 -9.43 12.16
N HIS A 432 14.66 -9.24 12.43
CA HIS A 432 15.68 -9.17 11.36
C HIS A 432 15.86 -10.52 10.65
N SER A 433 15.73 -11.64 11.35
CA SER A 433 15.76 -12.97 10.72
C SER A 433 14.56 -13.18 9.80
N LEU A 434 13.37 -12.72 10.19
CA LEU A 434 12.18 -12.72 9.34
C LEU A 434 12.38 -11.90 8.07
N LEU A 435 12.86 -10.65 8.20
CA LEU A 435 13.11 -9.76 7.06
C LEU A 435 14.11 -10.38 6.08
N ARG A 436 15.13 -11.05 6.61
CA ARG A 436 16.09 -11.78 5.78
C ARG A 436 15.46 -12.99 5.09
N ALA A 437 14.71 -13.82 5.81
CA ALA A 437 14.02 -14.97 5.21
C ALA A 437 13.07 -14.51 4.08
N ALA A 438 12.42 -13.35 4.22
CA ALA A 438 11.65 -12.74 3.16
C ALA A 438 12.51 -12.35 1.94
N THR A 439 13.72 -11.82 2.13
CA THR A 439 14.63 -11.53 1.00
C THR A 439 15.07 -12.79 0.26
N GLU A 440 15.39 -13.87 0.98
CA GLU A 440 15.74 -15.17 0.39
C GLU A 440 14.54 -15.75 -0.38
N PHE A 441 13.33 -15.63 0.16
CA PHE A 441 12.10 -15.99 -0.53
C PHE A 441 11.88 -15.16 -1.80
N TYR A 442 12.13 -13.86 -1.79
CA TYR A 442 11.99 -13.03 -3.00
C TYR A 442 12.99 -13.39 -4.08
N GLN A 443 14.21 -13.79 -3.71
CA GLN A 443 15.18 -14.30 -4.67
C GLN A 443 14.65 -15.58 -5.33
N GLN A 444 14.10 -16.52 -4.55
CA GLN A 444 13.48 -17.74 -5.07
C GLN A 444 12.26 -17.44 -5.94
N ALA A 445 11.37 -16.55 -5.50
CA ALA A 445 10.14 -16.17 -6.21
C ALA A 445 10.41 -15.46 -7.54
N ASN A 446 11.57 -14.79 -7.69
CA ASN A 446 11.97 -14.21 -8.96
C ASN A 446 12.35 -15.27 -10.01
N PHE A 447 12.66 -16.51 -9.60
CA PHE A 447 12.91 -17.60 -10.53
C PHE A 447 11.60 -18.31 -10.89
N THR A 448 11.17 -18.17 -12.15
CA THR A 448 9.93 -18.81 -12.65
C THR A 448 9.98 -20.34 -12.70
N THR A 449 11.13 -20.94 -12.42
CA THR A 449 11.36 -22.39 -12.48
C THR A 449 11.20 -23.09 -11.12
N VAL A 450 11.05 -22.34 -10.02
CA VAL A 450 10.97 -22.87 -8.66
C VAL A 450 9.74 -22.29 -7.98
N ILE A 451 8.92 -23.14 -7.36
CA ILE A 451 7.87 -22.68 -6.44
C ILE A 451 8.57 -22.35 -5.12
N PRO A 452 8.57 -21.08 -4.68
CA PRO A 452 9.30 -20.69 -3.47
C PRO A 452 8.64 -21.28 -2.22
N ASP A 453 9.45 -21.75 -1.29
CA ASP A 453 8.97 -22.33 -0.04
C ASP A 453 8.67 -21.24 0.99
N GLY A 454 7.41 -21.15 1.44
CA GLY A 454 6.97 -20.22 2.48
C GLY A 454 7.23 -20.71 3.92
N PHE A 455 7.65 -21.96 4.12
CA PHE A 455 7.81 -22.54 5.45
C PHE A 455 8.87 -21.86 6.34
N PRO A 456 10.05 -21.44 5.84
CA PRO A 456 11.00 -20.68 6.65
C PRO A 456 10.41 -19.36 7.18
N ILE A 457 9.62 -18.67 6.36
CA ILE A 457 8.93 -17.44 6.75
C ILE A 457 7.91 -17.74 7.86
N LEU A 458 7.14 -18.82 7.73
CA LEU A 458 6.14 -19.22 8.72
C LEU A 458 6.76 -19.40 10.11
N ASN A 459 7.92 -20.06 10.20
CA ASN A 459 8.58 -20.27 11.48
C ASN A 459 9.02 -18.94 12.12
N HIS A 460 9.61 -18.04 11.34
CA HIS A 460 9.99 -16.73 11.85
C HIS A 460 8.77 -15.85 12.19
N LEU A 461 7.67 -15.94 11.44
CA LEU A 461 6.42 -15.26 11.78
C LEU A 461 5.86 -15.75 13.12
N ARG A 462 5.89 -17.07 13.36
CA ARG A 462 5.48 -17.67 14.65
C ARG A 462 6.36 -17.21 15.81
N GLU A 463 7.68 -17.24 15.62
CA GLU A 463 8.64 -16.76 16.63
C GLU A 463 8.39 -15.30 16.97
N VAL A 464 8.31 -14.42 15.97
CA VAL A 464 8.07 -12.99 16.20
C VAL A 464 6.69 -12.75 16.82
N HIS A 465 5.64 -13.44 16.34
CA HIS A 465 4.30 -13.35 16.91
C HIS A 465 4.29 -13.72 18.40
N LEU A 466 4.96 -14.81 18.78
CA LEU A 466 5.08 -15.20 20.19
C LEU A 466 5.81 -14.15 21.02
N THR A 467 6.95 -13.62 20.53
CA THR A 467 7.67 -12.55 21.25
C THR A 467 6.84 -11.28 21.41
N LEU A 468 6.03 -10.91 20.41
CA LEU A 468 5.12 -9.77 20.48
C LEU A 468 3.94 -10.03 21.43
N ALA A 469 3.40 -11.25 21.42
CA ALA A 469 2.31 -11.65 22.31
C ALA A 469 2.75 -11.61 23.78
N GLU A 470 3.99 -12.00 24.10
CA GLU A 470 4.57 -11.80 25.44
C GLU A 470 4.68 -10.32 25.82
N GLY A 471 4.93 -9.43 24.85
CA GLY A 471 4.97 -7.98 25.04
C GLY A 471 3.60 -7.30 25.23
N ALA A 472 2.49 -8.02 24.98
CA ALA A 472 1.13 -7.50 25.16
C ALA A 472 0.75 -7.46 26.65
N HIS A 473 1.16 -6.38 27.31
CA HIS A 473 1.11 -6.21 28.76
C HIS A 473 0.18 -5.08 29.21
N ASN A 474 0.27 -4.71 30.49
CA ASN A 474 -0.57 -3.72 31.17
C ASN A 474 -0.78 -2.37 30.44
N GLN A 475 0.19 -1.89 29.66
CA GLN A 475 0.09 -0.59 28.95
C GLN A 475 -0.19 -0.74 27.44
N TYR A 476 -0.36 -1.98 26.97
CA TYR A 476 -0.58 -2.25 25.57
C TYR A 476 -1.87 -1.57 25.09
N GLY A 477 -1.80 -0.91 23.93
CA GLY A 477 -2.89 -0.10 23.37
C GLY A 477 -2.95 1.33 23.93
N ASP A 478 -2.93 1.52 25.24
CA ASP A 478 -3.10 2.85 25.86
C ASP A 478 -1.88 3.77 25.66
N LEU A 479 -0.67 3.25 25.85
CA LEU A 479 0.55 4.05 25.66
C LEU A 479 0.84 4.35 24.19
N PRO A 480 0.74 3.40 23.25
CA PRO A 480 0.82 3.70 21.81
C PRO A 480 -0.19 4.77 21.37
N TRP A 481 -1.41 4.73 21.91
CA TRP A 481 -2.44 5.73 21.64
C TRP A 481 -2.02 7.14 22.07
N THR A 482 -1.62 7.29 23.33
CA THR A 482 -1.19 8.60 23.87
C THR A 482 0.08 9.10 23.19
N ALA A 483 1.06 8.24 22.92
CA ALA A 483 2.26 8.61 22.18
C ALA A 483 1.95 9.06 20.74
N ARG A 484 1.05 8.35 20.04
CA ARG A 484 0.62 8.69 18.68
C ARG A 484 -0.09 10.04 18.64
N SER A 485 -1.04 10.27 19.54
CA SER A 485 -1.81 11.52 19.56
C SER A 485 -0.90 12.73 19.78
N GLU A 486 0.05 12.63 20.72
CA GLU A 486 1.02 13.69 20.99
C GLU A 486 1.94 13.95 19.80
N MET A 487 2.47 12.91 19.16
CA MET A 487 3.37 13.06 18.02
C MET A 487 2.65 13.59 16.78
N LEU A 488 1.40 13.21 16.54
CA LEU A 488 0.58 13.80 15.46
C LEU A 488 0.36 15.30 15.70
N VAL A 489 0.08 15.71 16.94
CA VAL A 489 -0.02 17.13 17.30
C VAL A 489 1.30 17.86 17.03
N GLN A 490 2.45 17.27 17.38
CA GLN A 490 3.76 17.84 17.07
C GLN A 490 4.00 17.98 15.57
N GLN A 491 3.69 16.94 14.79
CA GLN A 491 3.78 16.98 13.32
C GLN A 491 2.88 18.07 12.74
N TRP A 492 1.65 18.23 13.26
CA TRP A 492 0.74 19.27 12.80
C TRP A 492 1.25 20.67 13.10
N LEU A 493 1.75 20.90 14.31
CA LEU A 493 2.38 22.18 14.69
C LEU A 493 3.56 22.52 13.77
N LEU A 494 4.39 21.54 13.43
CA LEU A 494 5.54 21.72 12.52
C LEU A 494 5.13 21.88 11.05
N ALA A 495 4.02 21.29 10.63
CA ALA A 495 3.51 21.41 9.26
C ALA A 495 2.93 22.81 8.94
N ARG A 496 2.75 23.65 9.96
CA ARG A 496 2.20 24.99 9.83
C ARG A 496 3.08 25.88 8.93
N PRO A 497 2.49 26.68 8.01
CA PRO A 497 3.27 27.54 7.13
C PRO A 497 4.09 28.59 7.89
N GLU A 498 3.64 29.01 9.08
CA GLU A 498 4.39 29.90 9.96
C GLU A 498 5.77 29.31 10.30
N VAL A 499 5.88 27.97 10.45
CA VAL A 499 7.14 27.25 10.72
C VAL A 499 8.12 27.29 9.56
N ARG A 500 7.60 27.38 8.34
CA ARG A 500 8.40 27.49 7.13
C ARG A 500 9.19 28.79 7.05
N GLU A 501 8.60 29.89 7.50
CA GLU A 501 9.23 31.21 7.39
C GLU A 501 10.49 31.30 8.25
N PHE A 502 10.54 30.60 9.38
CA PHE A 502 11.65 30.72 10.33
C PHE A 502 12.68 29.59 10.24
N LEU A 503 12.28 28.32 10.05
CA LEU A 503 13.25 27.22 9.87
C LEU A 503 13.72 27.12 8.42
N GLY A 504 13.03 27.78 7.49
CA GLY A 504 13.25 27.59 6.06
C GLY A 504 12.85 26.19 5.61
N GLY A 505 13.23 25.87 4.38
CA GLY A 505 12.80 24.66 3.69
C GLY A 505 13.63 24.36 2.45
N ARG A 506 13.99 23.09 2.22
CA ARG A 506 14.54 22.66 0.93
C ARG A 506 13.38 22.34 -0.02
N ILE A 507 12.84 23.37 -0.65
CA ILE A 507 11.61 23.30 -1.47
C ILE A 507 11.71 22.28 -2.61
N MET A 508 12.91 22.06 -3.15
CA MET A 508 13.14 21.13 -4.26
C MET A 508 13.24 19.65 -3.81
N VAL A 509 13.26 19.37 -2.50
CA VAL A 509 13.23 18.00 -1.99
C VAL A 509 11.78 17.55 -1.87
N PRO A 510 11.36 16.47 -2.56
CA PRO A 510 9.99 16.01 -2.54
C PRO A 510 9.69 15.24 -1.25
N TYR A 511 9.32 15.96 -0.19
CA TYR A 511 8.79 15.35 1.03
C TYR A 511 7.34 14.92 0.84
N THR A 512 6.98 13.76 1.40
CA THR A 512 5.60 13.24 1.41
C THR A 512 4.71 14.05 2.35
N GLU A 513 5.28 14.51 3.47
CA GLU A 513 4.56 15.23 4.52
C GLU A 513 5.20 16.61 4.82
N PRO A 514 4.40 17.68 5.02
CA PRO A 514 4.93 19.05 5.15
C PRO A 514 5.82 19.34 6.36
N TRP A 515 5.70 18.56 7.45
CA TRP A 515 6.50 18.75 8.66
C TRP A 515 7.93 18.20 8.52
N MET A 516 8.14 17.23 7.62
CA MET A 516 9.41 16.54 7.43
C MET A 516 10.54 17.52 7.08
N ASP A 517 10.28 18.45 6.17
CA ASP A 517 11.22 19.51 5.80
C ASP A 517 11.70 20.32 7.01
N ARG A 518 10.82 20.61 7.98
CA ARG A 518 11.18 21.38 9.18
C ARG A 518 12.09 20.59 10.11
N VAL A 519 11.81 19.30 10.29
CA VAL A 519 12.64 18.42 11.11
C VAL A 519 14.02 18.23 10.47
N ASP A 520 14.08 18.02 9.16
CA ASP A 520 15.36 17.83 8.46
C ASP A 520 16.24 19.09 8.50
N ASN A 521 15.65 20.28 8.31
CA ASN A 521 16.39 21.53 8.49
C ASN A 521 16.84 21.74 9.94
N MET A 522 16.01 21.39 10.93
CA MET A 522 16.43 21.45 12.33
C MET A 522 17.62 20.54 12.60
N LYS A 523 17.61 19.31 12.09
CA LYS A 523 18.73 18.37 12.22
C LYS A 523 20.01 18.95 11.62
N GLN A 524 19.91 19.60 10.47
CA GLN A 524 21.04 20.29 9.86
C GLN A 524 21.54 21.47 10.70
N LEU A 525 20.64 22.33 11.19
CA LEU A 525 20.98 23.50 12.01
C LEU A 525 21.68 23.11 13.31
N GLN A 526 21.23 22.02 13.93
CA GLN A 526 21.73 21.56 15.23
C GLN A 526 22.91 20.58 15.10
N GLY A 527 23.25 20.14 13.89
CA GLY A 527 24.28 19.12 13.67
C GLY A 527 23.93 17.77 14.31
N TRP A 528 22.65 17.39 14.26
CA TRP A 528 22.16 16.09 14.72
C TRP A 528 22.41 15.00 13.68
N ASN A 529 21.63 13.93 13.71
CA ASN A 529 21.71 12.84 12.75
C ASN A 529 21.55 13.36 11.30
N PRO A 530 22.50 13.07 10.40
CA PRO A 530 22.47 13.50 9.00
C PRO A 530 21.53 12.69 8.10
N ALA A 531 20.99 11.55 8.54
CA ALA A 531 20.05 10.76 7.76
C ALA A 531 18.72 11.50 7.57
N ASN A 532 18.17 11.46 6.35
CA ASN A 532 16.91 12.13 6.02
C ASN A 532 15.74 11.56 6.85
N ILE A 533 14.89 12.44 7.38
CA ILE A 533 13.67 12.10 8.10
C ILE A 533 12.73 11.16 7.31
N SER A 534 12.78 11.17 5.97
CA SER A 534 11.99 10.24 5.15
C SER A 534 12.27 8.77 5.44
N HIS A 535 13.52 8.42 5.74
CA HIS A 535 13.85 7.04 6.09
C HIS A 535 13.28 6.64 7.45
N PHE A 536 13.25 7.56 8.42
CA PHE A 536 12.62 7.29 9.73
C PHE A 536 11.10 7.18 9.63
N HIS A 537 10.48 8.03 8.81
CA HIS A 537 9.06 7.93 8.49
C HIS A 537 8.74 6.56 7.88
N ASP A 538 9.50 6.14 6.86
CA ASP A 538 9.30 4.85 6.19
C ASP A 538 9.50 3.67 7.16
N LEU A 539 10.52 3.73 8.04
CA LEU A 539 10.75 2.73 9.09
C LEU A 539 9.58 2.66 10.08
N GLY A 540 9.04 3.81 10.48
CA GLY A 540 7.89 3.88 11.38
C GLY A 540 6.63 3.30 10.75
N THR A 541 6.29 3.75 9.54
CA THR A 541 5.05 3.40 8.84
C THR A 541 5.06 1.95 8.36
N PHE A 542 6.12 1.50 7.68
CA PHE A 542 6.21 0.12 7.22
C PHE A 542 6.47 -0.85 8.38
N GLY A 543 7.26 -0.44 9.38
CA GLY A 543 7.48 -1.23 10.59
C GLY A 543 6.16 -1.51 11.34
N GLU A 544 5.34 -0.48 11.52
CA GLU A 544 4.01 -0.63 12.13
C GLU A 544 3.11 -1.59 11.35
N GLN A 545 3.00 -1.42 10.03
CA GLN A 545 2.18 -2.30 9.19
C GLN A 545 2.60 -3.77 9.30
N LEU A 546 3.91 -4.04 9.26
CA LEU A 546 4.45 -5.38 9.41
C LEU A 546 4.16 -5.95 10.80
N LEU A 547 4.46 -5.21 11.87
CA LEU A 547 4.22 -5.69 13.23
C LEU A 547 2.75 -5.93 13.52
N LEU A 548 1.85 -5.06 13.06
CA LEU A 548 0.40 -5.25 13.18
C LEU A 548 -0.04 -6.54 12.48
N SER A 549 0.47 -6.80 11.28
CA SER A 549 0.13 -8.02 10.53
C SER A 549 0.63 -9.30 11.23
N ILE A 550 1.77 -9.21 11.93
CA ILE A 550 2.32 -10.33 12.69
C ILE A 550 1.55 -10.53 13.99
N ARG A 551 1.24 -9.44 14.72
CA ARG A 551 0.59 -9.50 16.03
C ARG A 551 -0.85 -9.97 15.94
N TYR A 552 -1.62 -9.45 15.00
CA TYR A 552 -3.04 -9.78 14.84
C TYR A 552 -3.30 -11.02 13.97
N GLY A 553 -2.26 -11.55 13.32
CA GLY A 553 -2.33 -12.82 12.59
C GLY A 553 -2.29 -14.02 13.52
N SER A 554 -3.13 -15.03 13.27
CA SER A 554 -3.19 -16.27 14.06
C SER A 554 -2.15 -17.30 13.60
N TRP A 555 -0.86 -16.93 13.58
CA TRP A 555 0.22 -17.73 12.98
C TRP A 555 0.43 -19.10 13.64
N ASN A 556 -0.02 -19.27 14.88
CA ASN A 556 0.06 -20.51 15.64
C ASN A 556 -1.16 -21.43 15.45
N SER A 557 -2.18 -21.00 14.72
CA SER A 557 -3.36 -21.83 14.45
C SER A 557 -2.99 -23.01 13.55
N PRO A 558 -3.56 -24.22 13.77
CA PRO A 558 -3.32 -25.38 12.91
C PRO A 558 -3.78 -25.19 11.46
N GLY A 559 -4.69 -24.23 11.20
CA GLY A 559 -5.15 -23.89 9.85
C GLY A 559 -4.18 -23.00 9.05
N VAL A 560 -3.13 -22.46 9.66
CA VAL A 560 -2.16 -21.55 9.01
C VAL A 560 -0.93 -22.33 8.57
N GLY A 561 -0.74 -22.42 7.24
CA GLY A 561 0.34 -23.18 6.59
C GLY A 561 1.40 -22.32 5.91
N ALA A 562 2.28 -22.98 5.16
CA ALA A 562 3.35 -22.32 4.39
C ALA A 562 2.79 -21.38 3.29
N THR A 563 1.61 -21.69 2.76
CA THR A 563 0.92 -20.89 1.73
C THR A 563 0.47 -19.52 2.27
N ASN A 564 -0.06 -19.47 3.50
CA ASN A 564 -0.39 -18.21 4.20
C ASN A 564 0.85 -17.32 4.36
N ALA A 565 1.98 -17.90 4.78
CA ALA A 565 3.23 -17.16 4.96
C ALA A 565 3.82 -16.67 3.62
N ALA A 566 3.73 -17.47 2.55
CA ALA A 566 4.11 -17.05 1.21
C ALA A 566 3.25 -15.87 0.72
N ASN A 567 1.93 -15.94 0.91
CA ASN A 567 1.02 -14.85 0.56
C ASN A 567 1.30 -13.57 1.36
N TRP A 568 1.64 -13.70 2.64
CA TRP A 568 2.05 -12.56 3.48
C TRP A 568 3.30 -11.89 2.91
N ALA A 569 4.32 -12.68 2.55
CA ALA A 569 5.55 -12.17 1.98
C ALA A 569 5.31 -11.49 0.62
N TYR A 570 4.43 -12.02 -0.23
CA TYR A 570 4.04 -11.38 -1.48
C TYR A 570 3.30 -10.07 -1.27
N TYR A 571 2.34 -10.04 -0.34
CA TYR A 571 1.51 -8.87 -0.09
C TYR A 571 2.33 -7.68 0.44
N TRP A 572 3.26 -7.94 1.37
CA TRP A 572 4.10 -6.93 2.01
C TRP A 572 5.47 -6.72 1.35
N ARG A 573 5.67 -7.21 0.12
CA ARG A 573 6.97 -7.18 -0.57
C ARG A 573 7.57 -5.78 -0.68
N GLU A 574 6.76 -4.80 -1.05
CA GLU A 574 7.22 -3.42 -1.23
C GLU A 574 7.61 -2.80 0.12
N GLU A 575 6.82 -3.04 1.16
CA GLU A 575 7.01 -2.52 2.51
C GLU A 575 8.27 -3.13 3.16
N ILE A 576 8.48 -4.44 3.01
CA ILE A 576 9.67 -5.14 3.51
C ILE A 576 10.94 -4.61 2.83
N GLN A 577 10.94 -4.49 1.50
CA GLN A 577 12.10 -3.97 0.77
C GLN A 577 12.41 -2.51 1.12
N ARG A 578 11.38 -1.67 1.24
CA ARG A 578 11.54 -0.26 1.65
C ARG A 578 12.03 -0.15 3.09
N TYR A 579 11.52 -0.98 4.00
CA TYR A 579 12.00 -1.03 5.38
C TYR A 579 13.48 -1.39 5.44
N ILE A 580 13.92 -2.44 4.74
CA ILE A 580 15.34 -2.85 4.71
C ILE A 580 16.22 -1.74 4.14
N HIS A 581 15.80 -1.09 3.05
CA HIS A 581 16.54 0.02 2.46
C HIS A 581 16.63 1.23 3.41
N ALA A 582 15.52 1.62 4.03
CA ALA A 582 15.47 2.72 4.98
C ALA A 582 16.31 2.41 6.24
N TYR A 583 16.28 1.17 6.71
CA TYR A 583 17.09 0.70 7.84
C TYR A 583 18.58 0.86 7.53
N LYS A 584 19.01 0.35 6.37
CA LYS A 584 20.40 0.50 5.89
C LYS A 584 20.83 1.96 5.77
N ALA A 585 19.95 2.85 5.32
CA ALA A 585 20.27 4.27 5.21
C ALA A 585 20.49 4.94 6.59
N VAL A 586 19.74 4.51 7.60
CA VAL A 586 19.72 5.10 8.95
C VAL A 586 20.78 4.50 9.89
N THR A 587 21.05 3.19 9.78
CA THR A 587 21.95 2.45 10.69
C THR A 587 23.25 2.02 10.02
N GLY A 588 23.31 2.02 8.68
CA GLY A 588 24.46 1.55 7.89
C GLY A 588 24.52 0.03 7.72
N VAL A 589 23.65 -0.73 8.39
CA VAL A 589 23.66 -2.20 8.37
C VAL A 589 22.73 -2.73 7.28
N ASP A 590 23.25 -3.61 6.43
CA ASP A 590 22.48 -4.24 5.36
C ASP A 590 21.91 -5.61 5.80
N LEU A 591 20.60 -5.65 6.06
CA LEU A 591 19.89 -6.86 6.45
C LEU A 591 19.81 -7.91 5.32
N ALA A 592 19.87 -7.48 4.05
CA ALA A 592 19.73 -8.35 2.89
C ALA A 592 21.05 -9.00 2.41
N SER A 593 22.19 -8.60 2.98
CA SER A 593 23.49 -9.12 2.56
C SER A 593 23.71 -10.58 3.01
N ASP A 594 24.25 -11.41 2.10
CA ASP A 594 24.52 -12.83 2.36
C ASP A 594 25.71 -13.05 3.30
N ILE A 595 25.61 -14.04 4.20
CA ILE A 595 26.72 -14.49 5.07
C ILE A 595 27.63 -15.44 4.28
N VAL A 596 28.19 -15.00 3.15
CA VAL A 596 29.04 -15.90 2.34
C VAL A 596 30.43 -16.09 2.96
N ASP A 597 30.87 -15.18 3.84
CA ASP A 597 32.17 -15.29 4.52
C ASP A 597 32.08 -15.05 6.03
N ALA A 598 31.75 -16.10 6.77
CA ALA A 598 31.79 -16.11 8.24
C ALA A 598 33.21 -15.88 8.82
N ARG A 599 34.27 -15.80 8.01
CA ARG A 599 35.64 -15.48 8.47
C ARG A 599 36.05 -14.04 8.24
N LEU A 600 35.40 -13.31 7.32
CA LEU A 600 35.65 -11.89 7.04
C LEU A 600 34.57 -10.97 7.63
N ASN A 601 33.34 -11.49 7.81
CA ASN A 601 32.16 -10.71 8.21
C ASN A 601 31.67 -10.99 9.64
N LEU A 602 32.50 -11.59 10.50
CA LEU A 602 32.17 -11.81 11.93
C LEU A 602 31.65 -10.54 12.65
N PRO A 603 32.27 -9.35 12.51
CA PRO A 603 31.72 -8.14 13.12
C PRO A 603 30.37 -7.72 12.51
N ASP A 604 30.21 -7.77 11.18
CA ASP A 604 28.98 -7.35 10.49
C ASP A 604 27.76 -8.23 10.84
N ASN A 605 27.96 -9.49 11.23
CA ASN A 605 26.90 -10.41 11.61
C ASN A 605 26.35 -10.15 13.02
N GLU A 606 27.21 -9.76 13.97
CA GLU A 606 26.78 -9.38 15.32
C GLU A 606 26.19 -7.97 15.34
N GLU A 607 26.66 -7.08 14.45
CA GLU A 607 26.16 -5.71 14.30
C GLU A 607 24.67 -5.65 13.95
N ARG A 608 24.12 -6.67 13.26
CA ARG A 608 22.68 -6.78 12.95
C ARG A 608 21.79 -6.90 14.19
N TYR A 609 22.34 -7.31 15.33
CA TYR A 609 21.58 -7.49 16.56
C TYR A 609 21.84 -6.41 17.60
N LEU A 610 22.66 -5.41 17.26
CA LEU A 610 22.82 -4.21 18.09
C LEU A 610 21.57 -3.35 18.00
N GLN A 611 21.22 -2.68 19.10
CA GLN A 611 20.05 -1.81 19.10
C GLN A 611 20.23 -0.65 18.10
N PRO A 612 19.15 -0.22 17.41
CA PRO A 612 19.26 0.78 16.35
C PRO A 612 19.87 2.10 16.82
N ALA A 613 19.55 2.56 18.03
CA ALA A 613 20.12 3.78 18.61
C ALA A 613 21.66 3.77 18.68
N GLN A 614 22.28 2.61 18.98
CA GLN A 614 23.75 2.48 19.01
C GLN A 614 24.35 2.56 17.61
N LEU A 615 23.69 1.92 16.63
CA LEU A 615 24.12 1.94 15.24
C LEU A 615 24.04 3.37 14.67
N ILE A 616 22.96 4.09 14.98
CA ILE A 616 22.78 5.48 14.62
C ILE A 616 23.90 6.33 15.24
N GLU A 617 24.16 6.23 16.54
CA GLU A 617 25.23 7.00 17.20
C GLU A 617 26.59 6.72 16.55
N ARG A 618 26.91 5.45 16.29
CA ARG A 618 28.15 5.06 15.60
C ARG A 618 28.23 5.65 14.19
N GLN A 619 27.15 5.60 13.41
CA GLN A 619 27.11 6.16 12.06
C GLN A 619 27.29 7.68 12.09
N THR A 620 26.60 8.39 12.98
CA THR A 620 26.76 9.84 13.14
C THR A 620 28.20 10.21 13.51
N ALA A 621 28.84 9.45 14.40
CA ALA A 621 30.23 9.67 14.79
C ALA A 621 31.20 9.48 13.61
N LEU A 622 31.02 8.43 12.81
CA LEU A 622 31.82 8.17 11.61
C LEU A 622 31.67 9.30 10.59
N GLN A 623 30.44 9.76 10.34
CA GLN A 623 30.19 10.84 9.39
C GLN A 623 30.76 12.18 9.86
N HIS A 624 30.64 12.51 11.15
CA HIS A 624 31.30 13.66 11.74
C HIS A 624 32.82 13.59 11.61
N GLN A 625 33.42 12.41 11.77
CA GLN A 625 34.86 12.21 11.55
C GLN A 625 35.26 12.43 10.09
N GLN A 626 34.45 11.98 9.12
CA GLN A 626 34.69 12.20 7.69
C GLN A 626 34.58 13.68 7.31
N LEU A 627 33.57 14.39 7.81
CA LEU A 627 33.40 15.83 7.59
C LEU A 627 34.56 16.64 8.17
N ARG A 628 35.08 16.25 9.34
CA ARG A 628 36.31 16.82 9.92
C ARG A 628 37.54 16.55 9.05
N ARG A 629 37.69 15.33 8.51
CA ARG A 629 38.80 14.99 7.59
C ARG A 629 38.76 15.80 6.29
N ARG A 630 37.57 16.18 5.81
CA ARG A 630 37.38 17.01 4.61
C ARG A 630 37.52 18.51 4.86
N GLY A 631 37.86 18.94 6.07
CA GLY A 631 38.04 20.37 6.42
C GLY A 631 36.75 21.20 6.40
N GLN A 632 35.57 20.54 6.37
CA GLN A 632 34.26 21.21 6.31
C GLN A 632 33.68 21.53 7.71
N LEU A 633 34.34 21.08 8.78
CA LEU A 633 34.00 21.41 10.17
C LEU A 633 35.21 22.05 10.84
N ALA A 634 35.00 23.18 11.52
CA ALA A 634 36.04 23.81 12.34
C ALA A 634 36.53 22.82 13.42
N PRO A 635 37.83 22.83 13.78
CA PRO A 635 38.35 21.93 14.80
C PRO A 635 37.65 22.23 16.12
N ALA A 636 37.11 21.19 16.77
CA ALA A 636 36.76 21.29 18.18
C ALA A 636 38.05 21.65 18.94
N SER A 637 38.07 22.84 19.55
CA SER A 637 39.14 23.23 20.46
C SER A 637 39.35 22.12 21.48
N ARG A 638 40.58 21.64 21.59
CA ARG A 638 41.04 20.54 22.44
C ARG A 638 40.39 20.57 23.84
N LEU A 639 39.36 19.76 24.05
CA LEU A 639 38.96 19.27 25.37
C LEU A 639 39.36 17.81 25.42
N ASN A 640 40.65 17.56 25.70
CA ASN A 640 41.19 16.30 26.24
C ASN A 640 42.69 16.47 26.47
N ALA A 641 43.04 17.27 27.49
CA ALA A 641 44.36 17.26 28.12
C ALA A 641 44.29 17.93 29.50
N LEU A 642 43.36 17.50 30.35
CA LEU A 642 43.44 17.71 31.80
C LEU A 642 42.89 16.45 32.47
N ALA A 643 43.80 15.50 32.70
CA ALA A 643 43.59 14.50 33.73
C ALA A 643 43.31 15.23 35.06
N PRO A 644 42.32 14.82 35.86
CA PRO A 644 42.18 15.37 37.20
C PRO A 644 43.36 14.89 38.04
N ASN A 645 44.17 15.84 38.51
CA ASN A 645 45.03 15.61 39.67
C ASN A 645 44.14 15.05 40.79
N ARG A 646 44.45 13.82 41.24
CA ARG A 646 43.88 13.26 42.46
C ARG A 646 44.08 14.27 43.59
N PRO A 647 43.03 14.65 44.34
CA PRO A 647 43.24 15.36 45.59
C PRO A 647 43.97 14.44 46.56
N ALA A 648 45.09 14.92 47.10
CA ALA A 648 45.83 14.30 48.18
C ALA A 648 44.89 14.05 49.38
N GLY A 649 45.07 12.91 50.04
CA GLY A 649 44.18 12.41 51.07
C GLY A 649 43.98 13.38 52.23
N MET A 650 42.76 13.37 52.78
CA MET A 650 42.47 13.99 54.06
C MET A 650 43.32 13.36 55.18
N PRO A 651 43.96 14.16 56.04
CA PRO A 651 44.53 13.66 57.29
C PRO A 651 43.39 13.37 58.28
N GLY A 652 43.40 12.18 58.88
CA GLY A 652 42.44 11.77 59.90
C GLY A 652 42.51 12.61 61.19
N PRO A 653 41.46 12.57 62.02
CA PRO A 653 41.34 13.43 63.20
C PRO A 653 42.32 13.01 64.29
N ARG A 654 43.17 13.97 64.72
CA ARG A 654 43.98 13.86 65.93
C ARG A 654 43.07 13.95 67.16
N ARG A 655 43.04 12.86 67.94
CA ARG A 655 42.62 12.87 69.35
C ARG A 655 43.59 13.76 70.13
N ASN A 656 43.12 14.88 70.66
CA ASN A 656 43.80 15.57 71.75
C ASN A 656 43.40 14.88 73.06
N ALA A 657 44.39 14.30 73.73
CA ALA A 657 44.34 14.10 75.16
C ALA A 657 44.69 15.45 75.82
N LEU A 658 43.84 15.92 76.73
CA LEU A 658 44.20 16.94 77.72
C LEU A 658 44.76 16.21 78.94
N PRO A 659 45.87 16.70 79.54
CA PRO A 659 46.07 16.65 80.97
C PRO A 659 45.44 17.88 81.64
N ASP A 660 44.83 17.60 82.79
CA ASP A 660 44.22 18.48 83.81
C ASP A 660 42.86 19.14 83.51
#